data_AF-A0A6D2JDY6-F1
#
_entry.id   AF-A0A6D2JDY6-F1
#
_cell.length_a   1.000
_cell.length_b   1.000
_cell.length_c   1.000
_cell.angle_alpha   90.00
_cell.angle_beta   90.00
_cell.angle_gamma   90.00
#
_symmetry.space_group_name_H-M   'P 1'
#
loop_
_entity.id
_entity.type
_entity.pdbx_description
1 polymer ?
#
loop_
_entity_poly.entity_id
_entity_poly.type
_entity_poly.pdbx_seq_one_letter_code
_entity_poly.pdbx_strand_id
1 'polypeptide(L)'
;MYKHPREELTEAYSLPPFEPNSVGKLRYLPVHNSRKRVCTLEPYPDFPAHNALSTATVLVSSHNSSAYEDTSGSCVTDEFNDFKHKIKELETVMMGPDSLDLVVDYTDSFDSTSCQEINSWRSTLEAISRRDLRADLVSCAKAMSENDLMMAHSMMEKLRLMVSVSGEPIQRLGAYLLEGLVAQLASSGSSIYKALNKCPEPASDDLLSYMHILYEVCPYFKFGYMSANGAIAEAMKEENRVHIIDFQIGQGSQWVTLIQAFAARPGGPPRIRITGIDDMTSAYARGGGLSIVGNRLAKLAKQFNVPFEFNSVAVSVSEVKPINLRVRPGEALAVNFAFVLHHMPDESVSTENHRDRLLRMVKSLSPKVVTLVEQESNTNTAAFFPRFMETMNYYAAMFESIDVTLPRNHKQRINVEQHCLARDVVNIIACEGADRVERHELLGKWSSRFGMAGFTPYPLSPLVNSTIKTLLRNYSDKYRLEERDGALYLGLSANAKDFPIVAKPGSDITAALLKAFNEACQFPTRSSVVIPKGEYKLGEIEMKGPCKAPMHINLQGTVKADGNIHGKDFWVAFRYMTGFKLNGGGTFDGEGNAAWRVNNCHKTFECKKLPISIRFDYITDGKVRGITSLDAKNFHINVIGAKNMTFEDVKIFAPEESPNTDGIHVGRSDGIKIINTLISTGDDCVSVGDGMKNLLVERVTCGPGHGLSIGSLGRYGHEQDVSGIRIINCTLQGTDNGLRIKTWPSAACSTTASGMHFENIVLKNVSNPILIDQEYCPWNQCNKQKPSTIKLMDISFKNIRGTSGNKDAVKLLCSKGFPCKNVVLGDINIKYNGADGPATFQCSNVSPSLTGTQIPKACSSPVTKAH
;
A
#
# COMPACT_ATOMS: atom_id res chain seq x y z
N MET A 1 -26.36 30.77 -47.00
CA MET A 1 -26.88 30.63 -45.62
C MET A 1 -25.77 30.08 -44.75
N TYR A 2 -25.28 30.96 -43.87
CA TYR A 2 -24.38 30.80 -42.72
C TYR A 2 -23.29 29.70 -42.70
N LYS A 3 -22.07 30.18 -42.99
CA LYS A 3 -20.80 29.70 -42.42
C LYS A 3 -20.75 30.07 -40.93
N HIS A 4 -20.35 29.14 -40.07
CA HIS A 4 -20.00 29.42 -38.67
C HIS A 4 -18.50 29.74 -38.53
N PRO A 5 -18.10 30.73 -37.71
CA PRO A 5 -16.70 31.10 -37.49
C PRO A 5 -16.05 30.30 -36.35
N ARG A 6 -14.74 30.11 -36.48
CA ARG A 6 -13.78 29.88 -35.37
C ARG A 6 -13.61 31.19 -34.61
N GLU A 7 -13.58 31.14 -33.28
CA GLU A 7 -12.59 31.84 -32.43
C GLU A 7 -12.76 31.45 -30.95
N GLU A 8 -11.60 31.16 -30.34
CA GLU A 8 -11.15 31.50 -28.99
C GLU A 8 -12.08 31.29 -27.78
N LEU A 9 -11.72 30.33 -26.90
CA LEU A 9 -11.90 30.38 -25.43
C LEU A 9 -11.29 29.12 -24.76
N THR A 10 -9.96 28.98 -24.77
CA THR A 10 -9.26 28.03 -23.88
C THR A 10 -7.84 28.53 -23.54
N GLU A 11 -7.71 29.73 -23.00
CA GLU A 11 -6.48 30.17 -22.33
C GLU A 11 -6.83 31.12 -21.17
N ALA A 12 -7.01 30.55 -19.98
CA ALA A 12 -6.88 31.26 -18.71
C ALA A 12 -6.99 30.22 -17.60
N TYR A 13 -5.89 29.58 -17.20
CA TYR A 13 -5.61 29.02 -15.86
C TYR A 13 -4.24 28.33 -15.93
N SER A 14 -3.20 29.12 -16.11
CA SER A 14 -1.81 28.72 -15.91
C SER A 14 -1.23 29.63 -14.83
N LEU A 15 -0.99 29.06 -13.64
CA LEU A 15 -0.09 29.68 -12.67
C LEU A 15 1.28 29.82 -13.36
N PRO A 16 1.97 30.98 -13.24
CA PRO A 16 3.26 31.15 -13.88
C PRO A 16 4.26 30.11 -13.36
N PRO A 17 5.18 29.62 -14.21
CA PRO A 17 6.21 28.68 -13.81
C PRO A 17 7.09 29.30 -12.71
N PHE A 18 7.35 28.51 -11.68
CA PHE A 18 8.23 28.84 -10.58
C PHE A 18 9.67 28.94 -11.14
N GLU A 19 10.26 30.14 -11.18
CA GLU A 19 11.69 30.32 -11.46
C GLU A 19 12.49 30.02 -10.19
N PRO A 20 13.33 28.97 -10.16
CA PRO A 20 14.19 28.70 -9.02
C PRO A 20 15.49 29.47 -9.21
N ASN A 21 15.49 30.81 -9.13
CA ASN A 21 16.71 31.64 -9.06
C ASN A 21 16.42 33.14 -8.80
N SER A 22 15.77 33.49 -7.69
CA SER A 22 15.76 34.89 -7.21
C SER A 22 15.60 35.01 -5.69
N VAL A 23 16.48 34.34 -4.94
CA VAL A 23 16.80 34.75 -3.57
C VAL A 23 18.24 35.27 -3.59
N GLY A 24 18.41 36.55 -3.24
CA GLY A 24 19.64 37.30 -3.37
C GLY A 24 20.85 36.58 -2.75
N LYS A 25 21.95 36.58 -3.51
CA LYS A 25 23.30 36.23 -3.04
C LYS A 25 23.64 37.04 -1.79
N LEU A 26 23.54 36.44 -0.61
CA LEU A 26 24.30 36.88 0.56
C LEU A 26 25.76 36.48 0.30
N ARG A 27 26.55 37.47 -0.12
CA ARG A 27 28.01 37.38 -0.21
C ARG A 27 28.56 37.15 1.20
N TYR A 28 29.11 35.97 1.46
CA TYR A 28 30.02 35.77 2.57
C TYR A 28 31.35 36.48 2.24
N LEU A 29 31.65 37.55 2.98
CA LEU A 29 32.99 38.13 3.04
C LEU A 29 33.83 37.31 4.04
N PRO A 30 35.04 36.85 3.68
CA PRO A 30 35.90 36.13 4.60
C PRO A 30 36.57 37.10 5.58
N VAL A 31 36.42 36.87 6.89
CA VAL A 31 37.22 37.55 7.90
C VAL A 31 38.54 36.81 8.07
N HIS A 32 39.64 37.51 7.80
CA HIS A 32 41.00 37.06 8.00
C HIS A 32 41.34 36.87 9.49
N ASN A 33 41.72 35.64 9.81
CA ASN A 33 42.98 35.22 10.45
C ASN A 33 43.49 35.96 11.72
N SER A 34 43.58 35.22 12.84
CA SER A 34 44.64 35.44 13.84
C SER A 34 45.01 34.15 14.60
N ARG A 35 46.05 33.48 14.08
CA ARG A 35 47.21 32.87 14.77
C ARG A 35 47.09 32.39 16.23
N LYS A 36 47.64 31.16 16.43
CA LYS A 36 48.45 30.65 17.56
C LYS A 36 47.64 30.29 18.83
N ARG A 37 47.85 29.18 19.55
CA ARG A 37 49.05 28.36 19.85
C ARG A 37 48.61 27.02 20.45
N VAL A 38 49.42 25.98 20.23
CA VAL A 38 49.48 24.74 21.02
C VAL A 38 49.96 25.06 22.45
N CYS A 39 49.36 24.45 23.48
CA CYS A 39 50.00 24.23 24.78
C CYS A 39 49.47 22.95 25.44
N THR A 40 50.45 22.10 25.78
CA THR A 40 50.50 20.88 26.58
C THR A 40 50.07 21.07 28.04
N LEU A 41 49.48 20.02 28.63
CA LEU A 41 49.23 19.86 30.08
C LEU A 41 50.40 19.12 30.73
N GLU A 42 50.88 19.62 31.88
CA GLU A 42 51.65 18.89 32.90
C GLU A 42 51.51 19.59 34.29
N PRO A 43 51.83 18.96 35.44
CA PRO A 43 50.90 18.83 36.59
C PRO A 43 51.38 19.35 37.99
N TYR A 44 50.40 19.64 38.89
CA TYR A 44 50.39 19.74 40.40
C TYR A 44 51.49 20.62 41.11
N PRO A 45 51.49 20.94 42.46
CA PRO A 45 50.64 20.52 43.62
C PRO A 45 50.23 21.58 44.72
N ASP A 46 49.42 21.10 45.70
CA ASP A 46 49.30 21.37 47.17
C ASP A 46 48.68 22.63 47.86
N PHE A 47 47.57 22.37 48.62
CA PHE A 47 47.12 22.73 50.02
C PHE A 47 47.25 24.17 50.64
N PRO A 48 46.62 24.54 51.81
CA PRO A 48 45.57 23.90 52.65
C PRO A 48 44.42 24.81 53.25
N ALA A 49 43.39 24.11 53.75
CA ALA A 49 42.48 24.28 54.91
C ALA A 49 42.18 25.63 55.64
N HIS A 50 40.90 25.84 56.02
CA HIS A 50 40.49 26.15 57.40
C HIS A 50 38.97 25.93 57.69
N ASN A 51 38.71 25.38 58.88
CA ASN A 51 37.44 25.03 59.54
C ASN A 51 36.52 26.21 59.89
N ALA A 52 35.23 25.95 60.13
CA ALA A 52 34.62 26.04 61.48
C ALA A 52 33.09 25.76 61.54
N LEU A 53 32.74 24.78 62.40
CA LEU A 53 31.64 24.73 63.39
C LEU A 53 30.17 24.89 62.95
N SER A 54 29.17 24.29 63.59
CA SER A 54 29.00 23.26 64.64
C SER A 54 27.51 23.24 64.99
N THR A 55 27.03 22.10 65.49
CA THR A 55 26.06 21.88 66.60
C THR A 55 25.04 20.80 66.21
N ALA A 56 24.66 19.85 67.06
CA ALA A 56 25.13 19.40 68.37
C ALA A 56 24.24 18.18 68.73
N THR A 57 24.87 17.04 69.04
CA THR A 57 24.67 16.14 70.22
C THR A 57 23.25 15.58 70.54
N VAL A 58 23.02 14.36 71.10
CA VAL A 58 23.75 13.61 72.15
C VAL A 58 23.14 12.19 72.39
N LEU A 59 24.01 11.19 72.67
CA LEU A 59 23.97 10.05 73.65
C LEU A 59 22.82 9.00 73.71
N VAL A 60 22.97 7.74 74.18
CA VAL A 60 24.02 6.67 74.24
C VAL A 60 23.42 5.48 75.05
N SER A 61 23.65 4.22 74.59
CA SER A 61 23.68 2.92 75.32
C SER A 61 22.38 2.36 76.01
N SER A 62 22.14 1.06 76.19
CA SER A 62 23.01 -0.13 76.32
C SER A 62 22.25 -1.48 76.15
N HIS A 63 23.01 -2.51 75.74
CA HIS A 63 22.95 -3.97 76.00
C HIS A 63 21.99 -4.99 75.31
N ASN A 64 22.64 -5.84 74.48
CA ASN A 64 22.59 -7.31 74.32
C ASN A 64 21.27 -8.09 74.23
N SER A 65 20.98 -8.72 73.08
CA SER A 65 21.30 -10.14 72.78
C SER A 65 20.64 -10.66 71.48
N SER A 66 21.44 -11.44 70.72
CA SER A 66 21.10 -12.48 69.74
C SER A 66 20.19 -12.22 68.51
N ALA A 67 20.83 -12.38 67.35
CA ALA A 67 20.44 -13.24 66.22
C ALA A 67 19.85 -12.59 64.94
N TYR A 68 20.50 -12.96 63.83
CA TYR A 68 20.17 -12.88 62.41
C TYR A 68 20.36 -11.55 61.65
N GLU A 69 21.20 -11.67 60.62
CA GLU A 69 21.65 -10.67 59.66
C GLU A 69 20.53 -10.19 58.73
N ASP A 70 20.50 -8.88 58.48
CA ASP A 70 20.14 -8.33 57.16
C ASP A 70 20.85 -6.97 57.01
N THR A 71 21.86 -6.93 56.14
CA THR A 71 22.65 -5.74 55.81
C THR A 71 21.96 -4.92 54.73
N SER A 72 21.31 -3.82 55.12
CA SER A 72 21.06 -2.69 54.24
C SER A 72 22.24 -1.73 54.28
N GLY A 73 22.89 -1.49 53.13
CA GLY A 73 23.90 -0.45 52.96
C GLY A 73 23.91 0.04 51.52
N SER A 74 23.24 1.16 51.27
CA SER A 74 23.31 1.93 50.03
C SER A 74 24.65 2.66 49.94
N CYS A 75 25.30 2.61 48.78
CA CYS A 75 26.09 3.73 48.27
C CYS A 75 26.04 3.76 46.73
N VAL A 76 25.26 4.68 46.19
CA VAL A 76 25.41 5.20 44.83
C VAL A 76 26.53 6.24 44.88
N THR A 77 27.60 6.04 44.11
CA THR A 77 28.30 7.06 43.29
C THR A 77 29.51 6.41 42.62
N ASP A 78 29.33 5.81 41.44
CA ASP A 78 30.44 5.60 40.48
C ASP A 78 29.99 5.28 39.04
N GLU A 79 28.71 4.98 38.80
CA GLU A 79 28.23 4.62 37.45
C GLU A 79 28.14 5.78 36.43
N PHE A 80 28.09 7.04 36.88
CA PHE A 80 27.78 8.18 36.00
C PHE A 80 28.92 8.59 35.06
N ASN A 81 30.18 8.42 35.49
CA ASN A 81 31.34 8.69 34.64
C ASN A 81 31.65 7.50 33.71
N ASP A 82 31.39 6.26 34.18
CA ASP A 82 31.56 5.04 33.39
C ASP A 82 30.58 4.99 32.21
N PHE A 83 29.33 5.44 32.40
CA PHE A 83 28.31 5.46 31.35
C PHE A 83 28.61 6.49 30.24
N LYS A 84 29.14 7.66 30.61
CA LYS A 84 29.53 8.71 29.64
C LYS A 84 30.75 8.30 28.80
N HIS A 85 31.64 7.48 29.37
CA HIS A 85 32.78 6.92 28.67
C HIS A 85 32.37 5.83 27.67
N LYS A 86 31.44 4.94 28.05
CA LYS A 86 30.90 3.88 27.18
C LYS A 86 30.12 4.40 25.98
N ILE A 87 29.37 5.49 26.12
CA ILE A 87 28.68 6.14 24.97
C ILE A 87 29.70 6.74 23.99
N LYS A 88 30.80 7.31 24.47
CA LYS A 88 31.86 7.89 23.63
C LYS A 88 32.67 6.80 22.91
N GLU A 89 32.88 5.66 23.55
CA GLU A 89 33.44 4.46 22.90
C GLU A 89 32.50 3.91 21.83
N LEU A 90 31.19 3.86 22.09
CA LEU A 90 30.17 3.48 21.10
C LEU A 90 30.15 4.43 19.89
N GLU A 91 30.24 5.75 20.09
CA GLU A 91 30.36 6.73 18.99
C GLU A 91 31.63 6.50 18.15
N THR A 92 32.73 6.06 18.77
CA THR A 92 34.00 5.80 18.09
C THR A 92 33.98 4.48 17.31
N VAL A 93 33.32 3.45 17.84
CA VAL A 93 33.10 2.16 17.15
C VAL A 93 32.11 2.31 15.98
N MET A 94 31.11 3.19 16.11
CA MET A 94 30.08 3.41 15.09
C MET A 94 30.55 4.24 13.88
N MET A 95 31.64 5.01 14.02
CA MET A 95 32.15 5.86 12.94
C MET A 95 33.19 5.18 12.04
N GLY A 96 33.75 4.03 12.44
CA GLY A 96 34.84 3.36 11.70
C GLY A 96 36.14 4.20 11.64
N PRO A 97 37.31 3.58 11.42
CA PRO A 97 38.56 4.35 11.40
C PRO A 97 38.63 5.24 10.16
N ASP A 98 38.81 6.55 10.38
CA ASP A 98 39.09 7.53 9.34
C ASP A 98 40.30 7.09 8.50
N SER A 99 40.13 7.15 7.18
CA SER A 99 41.18 6.92 6.19
C SER A 99 42.37 7.86 6.40
N LEU A 100 43.55 7.33 6.67
CA LEU A 100 44.81 8.05 6.43
C LEU A 100 45.93 7.11 5.94
N ASP A 101 46.59 7.61 4.90
CA ASP A 101 47.78 7.10 4.24
C ASP A 101 48.87 6.62 5.21
N LEU A 102 49.36 5.39 5.00
CA LEU A 102 50.70 5.01 5.41
C LEU A 102 51.40 4.29 4.26
N VAL A 103 52.30 5.06 3.64
CA VAL A 103 53.40 4.62 2.81
C VAL A 103 54.14 3.51 3.55
N VAL A 104 54.22 2.33 2.92
CA VAL A 104 54.95 1.18 3.43
C VAL A 104 56.44 1.43 3.21
N ASP A 105 57.19 1.69 4.27
CA ASP A 105 58.63 1.50 4.28
C ASP A 105 58.96 0.15 4.93
N TYR A 106 59.78 -0.63 4.25
CA TYR A 106 60.00 -2.05 4.45
C TYR A 106 61.35 -2.25 5.14
N THR A 107 61.37 -2.72 6.40
CA THR A 107 62.46 -3.56 6.93
C THR A 107 62.03 -4.27 8.22
N ASP A 108 62.09 -5.61 8.19
CA ASP A 108 62.23 -6.62 9.26
C ASP A 108 61.34 -6.54 10.53
N SER A 109 60.72 -7.61 11.03
CA SER A 109 61.00 -9.05 10.94
C SER A 109 59.75 -9.83 11.38
N PHE A 110 59.62 -11.05 10.85
CA PHE A 110 58.49 -11.97 11.03
C PHE A 110 58.17 -12.33 12.50
N ASP A 111 56.89 -12.25 12.86
CA ASP A 111 56.26 -13.25 13.73
C ASP A 111 55.00 -13.82 13.04
N SER A 112 54.86 -15.14 13.12
CA SER A 112 54.07 -15.99 12.22
C SER A 112 52.62 -16.24 12.69
N THR A 113 52.10 -15.39 13.57
CA THR A 113 50.79 -15.55 14.23
C THR A 113 49.65 -14.75 13.60
N SER A 114 49.88 -13.82 12.68
CA SER A 114 48.80 -12.93 12.17
C SER A 114 47.92 -13.52 11.04
N CYS A 115 48.26 -14.68 10.47
CA CYS A 115 47.50 -15.27 9.36
C CYS A 115 46.26 -16.10 9.80
N GLN A 116 46.15 -16.51 11.07
CA GLN A 116 44.98 -17.27 11.55
C GLN A 116 43.81 -16.36 11.95
N GLU A 117 44.08 -15.23 12.61
CA GLU A 117 43.03 -14.27 12.96
C GLU A 117 42.42 -13.61 11.72
N ILE A 118 43.23 -13.18 10.75
CA ILE A 118 42.74 -12.54 9.52
C ILE A 118 41.83 -13.50 8.71
N ASN A 119 42.10 -14.81 8.73
CA ASN A 119 41.28 -15.82 8.05
C ASN A 119 40.00 -16.18 8.85
N SER A 120 40.04 -16.14 10.18
CA SER A 120 38.87 -16.27 11.06
C SER A 120 37.93 -15.06 10.92
N TRP A 121 38.47 -13.85 10.87
CA TRP A 121 37.71 -12.62 10.62
C TRP A 121 37.14 -12.58 9.19
N ARG A 122 37.91 -12.98 8.17
CA ARG A 122 37.39 -13.10 6.79
C ARG A 122 36.25 -14.12 6.67
N SER A 123 36.39 -15.30 7.27
CA SER A 123 35.34 -16.34 7.23
C SER A 123 34.09 -15.92 8.02
N THR A 124 34.26 -15.20 9.12
CA THR A 124 33.15 -14.60 9.89
C THR A 124 32.46 -13.48 9.12
N LEU A 125 33.21 -12.60 8.44
CA LEU A 125 32.67 -11.56 7.56
C LEU A 125 31.95 -12.15 6.33
N GLU A 126 32.46 -13.22 5.75
CA GLU A 126 31.79 -13.96 4.66
C GLU A 126 30.51 -14.65 5.12
N ALA A 127 30.49 -15.20 6.34
CA ALA A 127 29.30 -15.79 6.95
C ALA A 127 28.23 -14.73 7.28
N ILE A 128 28.65 -13.54 7.72
CA ILE A 128 27.79 -12.37 7.98
C ILE A 128 27.21 -11.81 6.67
N SER A 129 28.01 -11.69 5.62
CA SER A 129 27.59 -11.21 4.29
C SER A 129 26.50 -12.07 3.63
N ARG A 130 26.39 -13.35 4.03
CA ARG A 130 25.35 -14.29 3.58
C ARG A 130 24.06 -14.25 4.40
N ARG A 131 24.03 -13.55 5.53
CA ARG A 131 22.86 -13.48 6.41
C ARG A 131 21.91 -12.36 6.02
N ASP A 132 20.63 -12.60 6.20
CA ASP A 132 19.58 -11.62 5.97
C ASP A 132 19.33 -10.81 7.26
N LEU A 133 19.88 -9.58 7.31
CA LEU A 133 19.72 -8.67 8.44
C LEU A 133 18.24 -8.46 8.80
N ARG A 134 17.35 -8.39 7.80
CA ARG A 134 15.92 -8.21 8.05
C ARG A 134 15.35 -9.42 8.77
N ALA A 135 15.66 -10.62 8.31
CA ALA A 135 15.21 -11.86 8.94
C ALA A 135 15.74 -12.01 10.37
N ASP A 136 16.99 -11.60 10.62
CA ASP A 136 17.60 -11.65 11.95
C ASP A 136 16.97 -10.62 12.91
N LEU A 137 16.67 -9.40 12.44
CA LEU A 137 15.93 -8.40 13.23
C LEU A 137 14.54 -8.91 13.63
N VAL A 138 13.82 -9.50 12.66
CA VAL A 138 12.48 -10.09 12.89
C VAL A 138 12.55 -11.24 13.88
N SER A 139 13.52 -12.13 13.73
CA SER A 139 13.66 -13.29 14.60
C SER A 139 14.03 -12.87 16.04
N CYS A 140 14.82 -11.80 16.21
CA CYS A 140 15.15 -11.24 17.52
C CYS A 140 13.91 -10.64 18.20
N ALA A 141 13.14 -9.82 17.48
CA ALA A 141 11.89 -9.26 18.00
C ALA A 141 10.85 -10.35 18.33
N LYS A 142 10.82 -11.44 17.55
CA LYS A 142 9.96 -12.59 17.83
C LYS A 142 10.37 -13.31 19.12
N ALA A 143 11.66 -13.57 19.31
CA ALA A 143 12.19 -14.17 20.54
C ALA A 143 11.83 -13.34 21.77
N MET A 144 11.93 -11.99 21.69
CA MET A 144 11.47 -11.10 22.76
C MET A 144 9.97 -11.23 23.03
N SER A 145 9.14 -11.31 21.98
CA SER A 145 7.69 -11.49 22.12
C SER A 145 7.29 -12.83 22.71
N GLU A 146 8.10 -13.87 22.51
CA GLU A 146 7.90 -15.22 23.05
C GLU A 146 8.57 -15.39 24.43
N ASN A 147 9.16 -14.31 24.98
CA ASN A 147 9.89 -14.27 26.24
C ASN A 147 11.12 -15.20 26.29
N ASP A 148 11.72 -15.51 25.14
CA ASP A 148 13.00 -16.21 25.02
C ASP A 148 14.16 -15.20 25.06
N LEU A 149 14.48 -14.75 26.29
CA LEU A 149 15.48 -13.70 26.52
C LEU A 149 16.90 -14.15 26.16
N MET A 150 17.19 -15.45 26.28
CA MET A 150 18.50 -16.02 25.95
C MET A 150 18.75 -15.98 24.45
N MET A 151 17.77 -16.43 23.66
CA MET A 151 17.84 -16.33 22.20
C MET A 151 17.90 -14.87 21.76
N ALA A 152 17.04 -14.01 22.33
CA ALA A 152 17.03 -12.58 22.01
C ALA A 152 18.39 -11.92 22.24
N HIS A 153 19.02 -12.13 23.41
CA HIS A 153 20.33 -11.58 23.73
C HIS A 153 21.43 -12.08 22.78
N SER A 154 21.47 -13.40 22.51
CA SER A 154 22.41 -13.98 21.54
C SER A 154 22.25 -13.39 20.14
N MET A 155 21.01 -13.09 19.73
CA MET A 155 20.72 -12.47 18.44
C MET A 155 21.13 -11.00 18.41
N MET A 156 20.94 -10.24 19.49
CA MET A 156 21.38 -8.85 19.58
C MET A 156 22.89 -8.71 19.38
N GLU A 157 23.71 -9.57 20.00
CA GLU A 157 25.16 -9.56 19.79
C GLU A 157 25.55 -9.80 18.32
N LYS A 158 24.83 -10.69 17.64
CA LYS A 158 25.04 -10.95 16.21
C LYS A 158 24.61 -9.75 15.35
N LEU A 159 23.47 -9.14 15.67
CA LEU A 159 22.95 -7.97 14.97
C LEU A 159 23.89 -6.77 15.07
N ARG A 160 24.58 -6.57 16.20
CA ARG A 160 25.58 -5.49 16.36
C ARG A 160 26.68 -5.54 15.30
N LEU A 161 27.04 -6.73 14.82
CA LEU A 161 28.05 -6.93 13.78
C LEU A 161 27.51 -6.67 12.35
N MET A 162 26.20 -6.55 12.18
CA MET A 162 25.53 -6.45 10.87
C MET A 162 24.99 -5.05 10.57
N VAL A 163 24.71 -4.27 11.61
CA VAL A 163 24.15 -2.92 11.51
C VAL A 163 25.25 -1.86 11.32
N SER A 164 24.91 -0.77 10.65
CA SER A 164 25.85 0.33 10.42
C SER A 164 25.09 1.62 10.11
N VAL A 165 25.44 2.71 10.79
CA VAL A 165 24.86 4.04 10.52
C VAL A 165 25.34 4.64 9.19
N SER A 166 26.37 4.09 8.55
CA SER A 166 26.87 4.56 7.25
C SER A 166 26.62 3.55 6.11
N GLY A 167 25.97 2.42 6.41
CA GLY A 167 25.71 1.33 5.47
C GLY A 167 24.47 1.50 4.58
N GLU A 168 23.98 0.38 4.05
CA GLU A 168 22.71 0.29 3.32
C GLU A 168 21.52 0.75 4.19
N PRO A 169 20.39 1.20 3.59
CA PRO A 169 19.23 1.68 4.34
C PRO A 169 18.76 0.74 5.47
N ILE A 170 18.72 -0.57 5.22
CA ILE A 170 18.32 -1.57 6.23
C ILE A 170 19.35 -1.73 7.35
N GLN A 171 20.64 -1.50 7.08
CA GLN A 171 21.69 -1.51 8.11
C GLN A 171 21.59 -0.29 9.01
N ARG A 172 21.26 0.87 8.43
CA ARG A 172 21.06 2.15 9.14
C ARG A 172 19.82 2.10 10.02
N LEU A 173 18.69 1.68 9.46
CA LEU A 173 17.47 1.44 10.24
C LEU A 173 17.69 0.35 11.29
N GLY A 174 18.38 -0.73 10.92
CA GLY A 174 18.70 -1.84 11.80
C GLY A 174 19.47 -1.40 13.05
N ALA A 175 20.37 -0.42 12.93
CA ALA A 175 21.08 0.14 14.09
C ALA A 175 20.09 0.74 15.11
N TYR A 176 19.15 1.57 14.66
CA TYR A 176 18.16 2.19 15.56
C TYR A 176 17.12 1.19 16.09
N LEU A 177 16.69 0.22 15.27
CA LEU A 177 15.81 -0.85 15.72
C LEU A 177 16.48 -1.72 16.79
N LEU A 178 17.75 -2.07 16.60
CA LEU A 178 18.53 -2.84 17.56
C LEU A 178 18.66 -2.11 18.89
N GLU A 179 18.99 -0.81 18.87
CA GLU A 179 19.02 -0.01 20.10
C GLU A 179 17.65 0.05 20.79
N GLY A 180 16.56 0.14 20.01
CA GLY A 180 15.20 0.04 20.54
C GLY A 180 14.92 -1.31 21.22
N LEU A 181 15.37 -2.43 20.62
CA LEU A 181 15.22 -3.77 21.19
C LEU A 181 16.05 -3.95 22.47
N VAL A 182 17.29 -3.46 22.48
CA VAL A 182 18.17 -3.46 23.66
C VAL A 182 17.54 -2.64 24.80
N ALA A 183 17.01 -1.46 24.48
CA ALA A 183 16.34 -0.57 25.42
C ALA A 183 15.06 -1.21 26.01
N GLN A 184 14.27 -1.87 25.17
CA GLN A 184 13.10 -2.62 25.61
C GLN A 184 13.48 -3.75 26.56
N LEU A 185 14.51 -4.54 26.23
CA LEU A 185 14.96 -5.67 27.03
C LEU A 185 15.45 -5.23 28.42
N ALA A 186 16.19 -4.12 28.47
CA ALA A 186 16.67 -3.53 29.71
C ALA A 186 15.58 -2.79 30.51
N SER A 187 14.33 -2.75 30.02
CA SER A 187 13.24 -1.92 30.58
C SER A 187 13.65 -0.45 30.75
N SER A 188 14.60 0.00 29.94
CA SER A 188 15.23 1.33 30.02
C SER A 188 14.72 2.25 28.92
N GLY A 189 13.69 1.84 28.16
CA GLY A 189 13.17 2.61 27.04
C GLY A 189 12.75 4.04 27.39
N SER A 190 12.10 4.28 28.53
CA SER A 190 11.78 5.64 28.98
C SER A 190 13.02 6.43 29.40
N SER A 191 14.01 5.78 30.02
CA SER A 191 15.30 6.37 30.37
C SER A 191 16.16 6.69 29.14
N ILE A 192 16.15 5.82 28.11
CA ILE A 192 16.88 5.99 26.85
C ILE A 192 16.17 7.00 25.96
N TYR A 193 14.84 6.98 25.86
CA TYR A 193 14.07 8.03 25.19
C TYR A 193 14.33 9.41 25.82
N LYS A 194 14.36 9.48 27.17
CA LYS A 194 14.74 10.70 27.90
C LYS A 194 16.25 11.00 27.83
N ALA A 195 17.13 10.02 27.62
CA ALA A 195 18.57 10.22 27.48
C ALA A 195 19.00 10.60 26.05
N LEU A 196 18.23 10.20 25.02
CA LEU A 196 18.31 10.77 23.67
C LEU A 196 17.92 12.27 23.68
N ASN A 197 17.15 12.69 24.69
CA ASN A 197 16.93 14.10 25.04
C ASN A 197 18.13 14.74 25.79
N LYS A 198 19.20 13.99 26.09
CA LYS A 198 20.39 14.43 26.87
C LYS A 198 21.76 14.09 26.22
N CYS A 199 21.82 13.45 25.05
CA CYS A 199 22.94 13.70 24.13
C CYS A 199 23.09 15.22 24.01
N PRO A 200 24.30 15.81 23.91
CA PRO A 200 24.44 17.27 23.87
C PRO A 200 23.42 17.85 22.89
N GLU A 201 22.38 18.48 23.43
CA GLU A 201 21.15 18.82 22.70
C GLU A 201 21.56 19.81 21.61
N PRO A 202 21.64 19.42 20.32
CA PRO A 202 22.35 20.10 19.24
C PRO A 202 22.75 21.56 19.52
N ALA A 203 22.31 22.52 18.74
CA ALA A 203 21.89 23.81 19.27
C ALA A 203 20.50 24.00 18.67
N SER A 204 19.65 24.88 19.21
CA SER A 204 18.33 25.09 18.60
C SER A 204 18.44 25.38 17.10
N ASP A 205 19.50 26.10 16.72
CA ASP A 205 19.82 26.42 15.33
C ASP A 205 20.19 25.18 14.50
N ASP A 206 20.88 24.20 15.08
CA ASP A 206 21.24 22.95 14.40
C ASP A 206 20.04 22.03 14.23
N LEU A 207 19.16 21.91 15.23
CA LEU A 207 17.93 21.11 15.08
C LEU A 207 16.97 21.73 14.05
N LEU A 208 16.85 23.06 14.04
CA LEU A 208 16.16 23.80 12.98
C LEU A 208 16.76 23.44 11.60
N SER A 209 18.08 23.34 11.50
CA SER A 209 18.77 22.96 10.27
C SER A 209 18.45 21.53 9.83
N TYR A 210 18.42 20.55 10.73
CA TYR A 210 18.15 19.15 10.38
C TYR A 210 16.70 18.93 9.93
N MET A 211 15.74 19.52 10.64
CA MET A 211 14.33 19.48 10.23
C MET A 211 14.10 20.18 8.89
N HIS A 212 14.81 21.28 8.65
CA HIS A 212 14.79 21.95 7.36
C HIS A 212 15.37 21.07 6.24
N ILE A 213 16.49 20.38 6.50
CA ILE A 213 17.07 19.44 5.54
C ILE A 213 16.09 18.31 5.24
N LEU A 214 15.47 17.69 6.25
CA LEU A 214 14.47 16.63 6.02
C LEU A 214 13.27 17.13 5.21
N TYR A 215 12.80 18.34 5.49
CA TYR A 215 11.74 19.03 4.75
C TYR A 215 12.10 19.30 3.29
N GLU A 216 13.37 19.59 3.00
CA GLU A 216 13.84 19.84 1.64
C GLU A 216 14.11 18.55 0.86
N VAL A 217 14.74 17.57 1.51
CA VAL A 217 15.24 16.31 0.92
C VAL A 217 14.10 15.33 0.65
N CYS A 218 13.11 15.27 1.55
CA CYS A 218 11.98 14.34 1.43
C CYS A 218 10.67 15.11 1.21
N PRO A 219 9.77 14.65 0.32
CA PRO A 219 8.53 15.35 0.04
C PRO A 219 7.47 15.18 1.13
N TYR A 220 7.67 14.38 2.17
CA TYR A 220 6.63 14.00 3.14
C TYR A 220 5.93 15.19 3.82
N PHE A 221 6.71 16.11 4.37
CA PHE A 221 6.16 17.30 5.04
C PHE A 221 5.55 18.29 4.03
N LYS A 222 6.23 18.56 2.91
CA LYS A 222 5.71 19.44 1.84
C LYS A 222 4.41 18.89 1.27
N PHE A 223 4.32 17.59 1.05
CA PHE A 223 3.11 16.90 0.61
C PHE A 223 1.96 17.16 1.57
N GLY A 224 2.14 16.90 2.87
CA GLY A 224 1.13 17.13 3.89
C GLY A 224 0.68 18.58 3.95
N TYR A 225 1.64 19.50 4.11
CA TYR A 225 1.37 20.94 4.25
C TYR A 225 0.72 21.54 3.00
N MET A 226 1.20 21.22 1.80
CA MET A 226 0.63 21.76 0.57
C MET A 226 -0.75 21.17 0.27
N SER A 227 -0.99 19.90 0.60
CA SER A 227 -2.32 19.29 0.45
C SER A 227 -3.33 19.95 1.38
N ALA A 228 -2.97 20.13 2.66
CA ALA A 228 -3.80 20.83 3.64
C ALA A 228 -4.05 22.29 3.24
N ASN A 229 -3.00 23.02 2.85
CA ASN A 229 -3.11 24.41 2.39
C ASN A 229 -4.00 24.54 1.16
N GLY A 230 -3.92 23.60 0.21
CA GLY A 230 -4.80 23.56 -0.96
C GLY A 230 -6.27 23.42 -0.57
N ALA A 231 -6.59 22.50 0.36
CA ALA A 231 -7.94 22.33 0.88
C ALA A 231 -8.45 23.57 1.63
N ILE A 232 -7.59 24.20 2.45
CA ILE A 232 -7.92 25.43 3.17
C ILE A 232 -8.16 26.59 2.20
N ALA A 233 -7.27 26.79 1.23
CA ALA A 233 -7.40 27.86 0.24
C ALA A 233 -8.70 27.73 -0.56
N GLU A 234 -9.07 26.52 -0.95
CA GLU A 234 -10.32 26.24 -1.66
C GLU A 234 -11.55 26.54 -0.80
N ALA A 235 -11.57 26.05 0.46
CA ALA A 235 -12.68 26.29 1.38
C ALA A 235 -12.84 27.80 1.72
N MET A 236 -11.74 28.56 1.70
CA MET A 236 -11.70 29.97 2.07
C MET A 236 -11.74 30.93 0.87
N LYS A 237 -11.96 30.43 -0.35
CA LYS A 237 -11.84 31.23 -1.58
C LYS A 237 -12.67 32.53 -1.57
N GLU A 238 -13.91 32.48 -1.07
CA GLU A 238 -14.85 33.62 -1.03
C GLU A 238 -14.82 34.41 0.29
N GLU A 239 -13.94 34.07 1.23
CA GLU A 239 -13.97 34.63 2.58
C GLU A 239 -13.06 35.85 2.70
N ASN A 240 -13.54 36.92 3.34
CA ASN A 240 -12.75 38.15 3.55
C ASN A 240 -12.01 38.17 4.90
N ARG A 241 -12.40 37.31 5.84
CA ARG A 241 -11.80 37.18 7.17
C ARG A 241 -11.61 35.70 7.48
N VAL A 242 -10.35 35.27 7.53
CA VAL A 242 -9.97 33.87 7.73
C VAL A 242 -9.27 33.74 9.07
N HIS A 243 -9.74 32.81 9.90
CA HIS A 243 -9.07 32.41 11.14
C HIS A 243 -8.60 30.96 11.03
N ILE A 244 -7.29 30.75 11.12
CA ILE A 244 -6.65 29.44 11.09
C ILE A 244 -6.25 29.08 12.52
N ILE A 245 -6.61 27.89 12.98
CA ILE A 245 -6.14 27.31 14.24
C ILE A 245 -5.23 26.14 13.90
N ASP A 246 -3.99 26.20 14.37
CA ASP A 246 -2.99 25.17 14.13
C ASP A 246 -2.59 24.51 15.44
N PHE A 247 -2.95 23.23 15.58
CA PHE A 247 -2.61 22.42 16.74
C PHE A 247 -1.23 21.80 16.49
N GLN A 248 -0.17 22.46 16.98
CA GLN A 248 1.27 22.21 16.74
C GLN A 248 1.85 22.99 15.55
N ILE A 249 1.93 24.31 15.73
CA ILE A 249 2.45 25.21 14.69
C ILE A 249 3.94 25.02 14.37
N GLY A 250 4.73 24.48 15.32
CA GLY A 250 6.16 24.29 15.16
C GLY A 250 6.85 25.59 14.70
N GLN A 251 7.51 25.54 13.55
CA GLN A 251 8.22 26.71 12.97
C GLN A 251 7.35 27.64 12.12
N GLY A 252 6.08 27.28 11.88
CA GLY A 252 5.16 28.03 11.01
C GLY A 252 5.45 27.92 9.51
N SER A 253 6.29 26.98 9.08
CA SER A 253 6.71 26.83 7.66
C SER A 253 5.55 26.50 6.72
N GLN A 254 4.55 25.73 7.19
CA GLN A 254 3.32 25.43 6.44
C GLN A 254 2.65 26.72 5.94
N TRP A 255 2.53 27.73 6.80
CA TRP A 255 1.73 28.92 6.52
C TRP A 255 2.39 29.91 5.56
N VAL A 256 3.69 29.77 5.29
CA VAL A 256 4.42 30.63 4.33
C VAL A 256 3.76 30.56 2.95
N THR A 257 3.52 29.34 2.46
CA THR A 257 2.95 29.12 1.12
C THR A 257 1.48 29.53 1.04
N LEU A 258 0.73 29.38 2.14
CA LEU A 258 -0.68 29.79 2.17
C LEU A 258 -0.84 31.31 2.19
N ILE A 259 0.00 32.05 2.94
CA ILE A 259 0.00 33.52 2.93
C ILE A 259 0.30 34.04 1.52
N GLN A 260 1.27 33.43 0.82
CA GLN A 260 1.58 33.77 -0.57
C GLN A 260 0.40 33.46 -1.51
N ALA A 261 -0.24 32.30 -1.35
CA ALA A 261 -1.42 31.94 -2.15
C ALA A 261 -2.58 32.91 -1.94
N PHE A 262 -2.83 33.33 -0.70
CA PHE A 262 -3.86 34.33 -0.40
C PHE A 262 -3.51 35.73 -0.95
N ALA A 263 -2.23 36.11 -0.95
CA ALA A 263 -1.79 37.35 -1.57
C ALA A 263 -2.03 37.36 -3.09
N ALA A 264 -1.90 36.21 -3.75
CA ALA A 264 -2.14 36.03 -5.18
C ALA A 264 -3.62 35.84 -5.55
N ARG A 265 -4.54 35.85 -4.56
CA ARG A 265 -5.97 35.59 -4.79
C ARG A 265 -6.63 36.69 -5.63
N PRO A 266 -7.46 36.35 -6.64
CA PRO A 266 -8.30 37.31 -7.33
C PRO A 266 -9.23 38.04 -6.35
N GLY A 267 -9.29 39.38 -6.41
CA GLY A 267 -10.03 40.21 -5.44
C GLY A 267 -9.24 40.62 -4.20
N GLY A 268 -7.97 40.21 -4.09
CA GLY A 268 -7.05 40.62 -3.03
C GLY A 268 -7.05 39.71 -1.79
N PRO A 269 -6.05 39.87 -0.91
CA PRO A 269 -5.88 39.02 0.25
C PRO A 269 -6.97 39.24 1.31
N PRO A 270 -7.46 38.18 1.98
CA PRO A 270 -8.30 38.31 3.15
C PRO A 270 -7.50 38.82 4.35
N ARG A 271 -8.19 39.28 5.39
CA ARG A 271 -7.57 39.43 6.71
C ARG A 271 -7.36 38.05 7.31
N ILE A 272 -6.10 37.69 7.55
CA ILE A 272 -5.69 36.39 8.09
C ILE A 272 -5.39 36.54 9.57
N ARG A 273 -5.95 35.64 10.37
CA ARG A 273 -5.55 35.44 11.77
C ARG A 273 -5.08 34.00 11.95
N ILE A 274 -3.94 33.79 12.60
CA ILE A 274 -3.45 32.46 12.93
C ILE A 274 -3.35 32.32 14.45
N THR A 275 -4.04 31.33 15.01
CA THR A 275 -3.82 30.87 16.38
C THR A 275 -2.89 29.66 16.33
N GLY A 276 -1.63 29.85 16.72
CA GLY A 276 -0.64 28.77 16.79
C GLY A 276 -0.57 28.20 18.20
N ILE A 277 -0.84 26.91 18.34
CA ILE A 277 -0.77 26.17 19.60
C ILE A 277 0.50 25.33 19.57
N ASP A 278 1.26 25.36 20.66
CA ASP A 278 2.41 24.47 20.83
C ASP A 278 2.85 24.47 22.31
N ASP A 279 3.50 23.41 22.77
CA ASP A 279 3.93 23.30 24.16
C ASP A 279 5.28 24.01 24.41
N MET A 280 5.62 24.16 25.70
CA MET A 280 6.88 24.78 26.12
C MET A 280 8.09 23.87 25.89
N THR A 281 7.89 22.55 25.92
CA THR A 281 8.94 21.55 25.65
C THR A 281 9.46 21.62 24.22
N SER A 282 8.62 22.04 23.27
CA SER A 282 8.98 22.21 21.86
C SER A 282 9.61 23.57 21.55
N ALA A 283 9.83 24.44 22.56
CA ALA A 283 10.46 25.76 22.37
C ALA A 283 11.85 25.67 21.75
N TYR A 284 12.62 24.65 22.12
CA TYR A 284 13.94 24.42 21.55
C TYR A 284 13.87 24.16 20.04
N ALA A 285 12.98 23.27 19.60
CA ALA A 285 12.77 22.94 18.17
C ALA A 285 12.28 24.13 17.32
N ARG A 286 11.75 25.18 17.96
CA ARG A 286 11.34 26.43 17.31
C ARG A 286 12.41 27.51 17.28
N GLY A 287 13.51 27.35 18.02
CA GLY A 287 14.47 28.43 18.29
C GLY A 287 14.00 29.45 19.31
N GLY A 288 13.03 29.10 20.17
CA GLY A 288 12.53 29.93 21.27
C GLY A 288 11.00 29.94 21.42
N GLY A 289 10.48 31.04 21.95
CA GLY A 289 9.05 31.20 22.22
C GLY A 289 8.18 31.32 20.95
N LEU A 290 6.89 31.03 21.08
CA LEU A 290 5.90 31.15 19.98
C LEU A 290 5.82 32.56 19.35
N SER A 291 6.25 33.60 20.08
CA SER A 291 6.31 34.97 19.56
C SER A 291 7.25 35.12 18.37
N ILE A 292 8.31 34.31 18.28
CA ILE A 292 9.28 34.34 17.17
C ILE A 292 8.60 33.89 15.87
N VAL A 293 7.77 32.84 15.95
CA VAL A 293 6.99 32.33 14.81
C VAL A 293 5.99 33.39 14.35
N GLY A 294 5.26 34.01 15.29
CA GLY A 294 4.34 35.10 15.01
C GLY A 294 5.01 36.28 14.31
N ASN A 295 6.18 36.71 14.80
CA ASN A 295 6.96 37.80 14.20
C ASN A 295 7.44 37.46 12.79
N ARG A 296 7.88 36.22 12.55
CA ARG A 296 8.32 35.75 11.23
C ARG A 296 7.16 35.77 10.23
N LEU A 297 6.00 35.24 10.61
CA LEU A 297 4.80 35.23 9.76
C LEU A 297 4.25 36.64 9.53
N ALA A 298 4.25 37.50 10.55
CA ALA A 298 3.82 38.89 10.41
C ALA A 298 4.73 39.68 9.46
N LYS A 299 6.04 39.47 9.51
CA LYS A 299 7.01 40.08 8.59
C LYS A 299 6.75 39.63 7.14
N LEU A 300 6.50 38.33 6.93
CA LEU A 300 6.15 37.79 5.62
C LEU A 300 4.83 38.36 5.10
N ALA A 301 3.78 38.35 5.92
CA ALA A 301 2.47 38.89 5.54
C ALA A 301 2.56 40.38 5.16
N LYS A 302 3.37 41.16 5.90
CA LYS A 302 3.65 42.55 5.56
C LYS A 302 4.35 42.70 4.20
N GLN A 303 5.27 41.80 3.84
CA GLN A 303 5.94 41.83 2.52
C GLN A 303 4.95 41.61 1.37
N PHE A 304 3.92 40.80 1.59
CA PHE A 304 2.89 40.49 0.59
C PHE A 304 1.60 41.34 0.74
N ASN A 305 1.63 42.40 1.55
CA ASN A 305 0.48 43.28 1.84
C ASN A 305 -0.78 42.54 2.33
N VAL A 306 -0.59 41.46 3.10
CA VAL A 306 -1.67 40.67 3.69
C VAL A 306 -1.96 41.18 5.12
N PRO A 307 -3.20 41.61 5.44
CA PRO A 307 -3.56 41.99 6.80
C PRO A 307 -3.49 40.77 7.73
N PHE A 308 -2.62 40.81 8.73
CA PHE A 308 -2.26 39.63 9.52
C PHE A 308 -2.29 39.85 11.04
N GLU A 309 -2.76 38.85 11.77
CA GLU A 309 -2.78 38.80 13.23
C GLU A 309 -2.33 37.41 13.71
N PHE A 310 -1.47 37.35 14.74
CA PHE A 310 -1.02 36.10 15.33
C PHE A 310 -1.40 36.02 16.81
N ASN A 311 -1.93 34.87 17.23
CA ASN A 311 -2.26 34.57 18.62
C ASN A 311 -1.53 33.29 19.06
N SER A 312 -0.55 33.42 19.95
CA SER A 312 0.18 32.28 20.51
C SER A 312 -0.56 31.64 21.67
N VAL A 313 -0.65 30.31 21.68
CA VAL A 313 -1.19 29.54 22.80
C VAL A 313 -0.16 28.50 23.25
N ALA A 314 0.55 28.81 24.34
CA ALA A 314 1.62 27.97 24.88
C ALA A 314 1.07 26.92 25.87
N VAL A 315 0.29 25.95 25.38
CA VAL A 315 -0.30 24.86 26.19
C VAL A 315 -0.18 23.53 25.45
N SER A 316 -0.18 22.42 26.19
CA SER A 316 -0.28 21.09 25.58
C SER A 316 -1.60 20.98 24.82
N VAL A 317 -1.58 20.31 23.66
CA VAL A 317 -2.77 20.06 22.84
C VAL A 317 -3.85 19.33 23.65
N SER A 318 -3.44 18.47 24.58
CA SER A 318 -4.31 17.76 25.52
C SER A 318 -4.94 18.64 26.60
N GLU A 319 -4.64 19.94 26.66
CA GLU A 319 -5.15 20.86 27.68
C GLU A 319 -5.85 22.10 27.08
N VAL A 320 -5.90 22.20 25.75
CA VAL A 320 -6.52 23.33 25.05
C VAL A 320 -8.00 23.44 25.40
N LYS A 321 -8.44 24.65 25.75
CA LYS A 321 -9.84 25.02 26.00
C LYS A 321 -10.34 26.02 24.93
N PRO A 322 -11.66 26.11 24.68
CA PRO A 322 -12.21 27.04 23.69
C PRO A 322 -11.78 28.49 23.88
N ILE A 323 -11.66 28.94 25.14
CA ILE A 323 -11.25 30.31 25.48
C ILE A 323 -9.84 30.65 24.99
N ASN A 324 -8.94 29.65 24.88
CA ASN A 324 -7.59 29.87 24.40
C ASN A 324 -7.55 30.23 22.91
N LEU A 325 -8.53 29.76 22.14
CA LEU A 325 -8.57 29.87 20.68
C LEU A 325 -9.01 31.27 20.21
N ARG A 326 -9.69 32.01 21.08
CA ARG A 326 -10.18 33.38 20.84
C ARG A 326 -10.92 33.52 19.51
N VAL A 327 -11.83 32.59 19.21
CA VAL A 327 -12.66 32.64 17.99
C VAL A 327 -13.56 33.88 18.04
N ARG A 328 -13.71 34.58 16.90
CA ARG A 328 -14.49 35.82 16.79
C ARG A 328 -15.67 35.61 15.82
N PRO A 329 -16.86 36.16 16.10
CA PRO A 329 -17.97 36.14 15.15
C PRO A 329 -17.59 36.81 13.82
N GLY A 330 -18.05 36.23 12.70
CA GLY A 330 -17.82 36.74 11.35
C GLY A 330 -16.46 36.39 10.72
N GLU A 331 -15.69 35.49 11.34
CA GLU A 331 -14.47 34.92 10.74
C GLU A 331 -14.74 33.49 10.27
N ALA A 332 -14.30 33.15 9.07
CA ALA A 332 -14.34 31.79 8.56
C ALA A 332 -13.20 30.97 9.15
N LEU A 333 -13.52 29.86 9.81
CA LEU A 333 -12.58 29.09 10.61
C LEU A 333 -12.05 27.86 9.85
N ALA A 334 -10.72 27.75 9.76
CA ALA A 334 -10.01 26.54 9.35
C ALA A 334 -9.25 25.97 10.54
N VAL A 335 -9.29 24.65 10.73
CA VAL A 335 -8.54 23.96 11.78
C VAL A 335 -7.59 22.96 11.15
N ASN A 336 -6.33 22.98 11.56
CA ASN A 336 -5.28 22.11 11.04
C ASN A 336 -4.73 21.21 12.14
N PHE A 337 -4.69 19.91 11.85
CA PHE A 337 -4.00 18.89 12.62
C PHE A 337 -2.95 18.25 11.72
N ALA A 338 -1.69 18.66 11.88
CA ALA A 338 -0.58 18.09 11.13
C ALA A 338 0.40 17.41 12.08
N PHE A 339 0.48 16.07 11.98
CA PHE A 339 1.40 15.23 12.74
C PHE A 339 1.31 15.42 14.26
N VAL A 340 0.09 15.50 14.81
CA VAL A 340 -0.14 15.88 16.22
C VAL A 340 -1.09 14.96 16.97
N LEU A 341 -2.12 14.40 16.31
CA LEU A 341 -3.15 13.66 17.02
C LEU A 341 -2.63 12.30 17.49
N HIS A 342 -1.65 11.71 16.78
CA HIS A 342 -0.98 10.48 17.21
C HIS A 342 -0.22 10.65 18.53
N HIS A 343 0.34 11.83 18.83
CA HIS A 343 1.01 12.10 20.12
C HIS A 343 0.07 12.19 21.31
N MET A 344 -1.22 12.44 21.06
CA MET A 344 -2.19 12.54 22.15
C MET A 344 -2.45 11.18 22.79
N PRO A 345 -2.54 11.10 24.14
CA PRO A 345 -2.91 9.87 24.83
C PRO A 345 -4.26 9.35 24.34
N ASP A 346 -4.30 8.05 24.08
CA ASP A 346 -5.51 7.35 23.64
C ASP A 346 -6.20 6.64 24.82
N GLU A 347 -7.26 5.89 24.51
CA GLU A 347 -8.07 5.18 25.48
C GLU A 347 -7.31 4.03 26.19
N SER A 348 -6.15 3.62 25.67
CA SER A 348 -5.31 2.59 26.30
C SER A 348 -4.48 3.12 27.45
N VAL A 349 -4.31 4.45 27.55
CA VAL A 349 -3.44 5.09 28.55
C VAL A 349 -4.13 6.20 29.35
N SER A 350 -5.26 6.72 28.89
CA SER A 350 -6.04 7.74 29.60
C SER A 350 -7.54 7.53 29.45
N THR A 351 -8.27 7.62 30.56
CA THR A 351 -9.73 7.58 30.58
C THR A 351 -10.38 8.91 30.18
N GLU A 352 -9.59 10.00 30.07
CA GLU A 352 -10.10 11.32 29.71
C GLU A 352 -10.46 11.46 28.22
N ASN A 353 -10.04 10.50 27.39
CA ASN A 353 -10.31 10.46 25.94
C ASN A 353 -10.02 11.82 25.26
N HIS A 354 -8.77 12.26 25.37
CA HIS A 354 -8.35 13.60 24.94
C HIS A 354 -8.59 13.84 23.45
N ARG A 355 -8.39 12.82 22.60
CA ARG A 355 -8.60 12.89 21.14
C ARG A 355 -10.05 13.21 20.81
N ASP A 356 -11.00 12.44 21.34
CA ASP A 356 -12.42 12.67 21.02
C ASP A 356 -12.94 13.97 21.65
N ARG A 357 -12.49 14.30 22.87
CA ARG A 357 -12.83 15.57 23.52
C ARG A 357 -12.38 16.75 22.65
N LEU A 358 -11.16 16.71 22.12
CA LEU A 358 -10.63 17.75 21.24
C LEU A 358 -11.42 17.86 19.95
N LEU A 359 -11.73 16.74 19.29
CA LEU A 359 -12.50 16.74 18.04
C LEU A 359 -13.92 17.30 18.25
N ARG A 360 -14.61 16.93 19.34
CA ARG A 360 -15.93 17.49 19.67
C ARG A 360 -15.87 18.99 19.98
N MET A 361 -14.82 19.43 20.69
CA MET A 361 -14.58 20.85 20.95
C MET A 361 -14.35 21.60 19.63
N VAL A 362 -13.52 21.08 18.73
CA VAL A 362 -13.30 21.69 17.41
C VAL A 362 -14.59 21.72 16.61
N LYS A 363 -15.40 20.66 16.64
CA LYS A 363 -16.70 20.65 15.96
C LYS A 363 -17.63 21.74 16.49
N SER A 364 -17.64 22.00 17.79
CA SER A 364 -18.51 23.03 18.39
C SER A 364 -18.14 24.46 17.98
N LEU A 365 -16.91 24.69 17.50
CA LEU A 365 -16.50 25.96 16.92
C LEU A 365 -17.03 26.17 15.49
N SER A 366 -17.71 25.17 14.92
CA SER A 366 -18.28 25.19 13.56
C SER A 366 -17.27 25.59 12.47
N PRO A 367 -16.10 24.92 12.38
CA PRO A 367 -15.12 25.20 11.35
C PRO A 367 -15.67 24.89 9.96
N LYS A 368 -15.29 25.72 8.99
CA LYS A 368 -15.65 25.53 7.57
C LYS A 368 -14.90 24.34 6.96
N VAL A 369 -13.65 24.13 7.39
CA VAL A 369 -12.81 23.00 6.99
C VAL A 369 -11.90 22.57 8.14
N VAL A 370 -11.67 21.27 8.25
CA VAL A 370 -10.65 20.69 9.13
C VAL A 370 -9.74 19.82 8.29
N THR A 371 -8.43 20.05 8.38
CA THR A 371 -7.40 19.26 7.70
C THR A 371 -6.70 18.33 8.68
N LEU A 372 -6.49 17.08 8.26
CA LEU A 372 -5.75 16.07 9.01
C LEU A 372 -4.59 15.57 8.14
N VAL A 373 -3.38 15.63 8.67
CA VAL A 373 -2.17 15.06 8.07
C VAL A 373 -1.53 14.17 9.12
N GLU A 374 -1.45 12.87 8.85
CA GLU A 374 -1.00 11.84 9.79
C GLU A 374 -0.20 10.74 9.06
N GLN A 375 0.62 10.02 9.81
CA GLN A 375 1.37 8.86 9.33
C GLN A 375 0.43 7.66 9.12
N GLU A 376 0.42 7.09 7.91
CA GLU A 376 -0.39 5.89 7.61
C GLU A 376 0.36 4.62 8.02
N SER A 377 0.30 4.29 9.31
CA SER A 377 0.91 3.08 9.89
C SER A 377 0.15 2.61 11.13
N ASN A 378 0.08 1.30 11.38
CA ASN A 378 -0.57 0.75 12.58
C ASN A 378 0.43 0.46 13.71
N THR A 379 1.04 1.51 14.26
CA THR A 379 1.94 1.34 15.41
C THR A 379 1.20 1.43 16.74
N ASN A 380 -0.06 1.86 16.79
CA ASN A 380 -0.76 2.02 18.06
C ASN A 380 -1.39 0.72 18.62
N THR A 381 -2.34 0.15 17.87
CA THR A 381 -3.22 -0.95 18.37
C THR A 381 -2.57 -2.33 18.35
N ALA A 382 -1.43 -2.45 17.68
CA ALA A 382 -0.70 -3.70 17.54
C ALA A 382 0.09 -4.06 18.82
N ALA A 383 0.10 -5.35 19.15
CA ALA A 383 1.03 -5.92 20.10
C ALA A 383 2.49 -5.72 19.64
N PHE A 384 3.45 -5.91 20.54
CA PHE A 384 4.87 -5.61 20.31
C PHE A 384 5.43 -6.16 18.98
N PHE A 385 5.29 -7.47 18.71
CA PHE A 385 5.90 -8.06 17.50
C PHE A 385 5.28 -7.55 16.19
N PRO A 386 3.93 -7.55 16.00
CA PRO A 386 3.34 -6.92 14.83
C PRO A 386 3.67 -5.42 14.70
N ARG A 387 3.77 -4.70 15.82
CA ARG A 387 4.20 -3.30 15.84
C ARG A 387 5.65 -3.13 15.40
N PHE A 388 6.55 -4.01 15.81
CA PHE A 388 7.94 -4.03 15.34
C PHE A 388 8.02 -4.24 13.83
N MET A 389 7.28 -5.23 13.31
CA MET A 389 7.20 -5.50 11.87
C MET A 389 6.71 -4.27 11.11
N GLU A 390 5.64 -3.64 11.59
CA GLU A 390 5.06 -2.44 11.00
C GLU A 390 6.05 -1.26 11.02
N THR A 391 6.71 -1.03 12.15
CA THR A 391 7.73 0.02 12.33
C THR A 391 8.90 -0.19 11.36
N MET A 392 9.44 -1.40 11.28
CA MET A 392 10.51 -1.73 10.35
C MET A 392 10.09 -1.49 8.90
N ASN A 393 8.87 -1.88 8.52
CA ASN A 393 8.37 -1.69 7.15
C ASN A 393 8.18 -0.21 6.81
N TYR A 394 7.58 0.58 7.71
CA TYR A 394 7.29 2.00 7.51
C TYR A 394 8.58 2.83 7.43
N TYR A 395 9.48 2.68 8.41
CA TYR A 395 10.71 3.45 8.44
C TYR A 395 11.74 2.97 7.41
N ALA A 396 11.69 1.72 6.94
CA ALA A 396 12.52 1.28 5.81
C ALA A 396 12.27 2.16 4.58
N ALA A 397 11.01 2.44 4.27
CA ALA A 397 10.67 3.34 3.18
C ALA A 397 11.24 4.76 3.41
N MET A 398 11.18 5.31 4.63
CA MET A 398 11.77 6.63 4.90
C MET A 398 13.29 6.65 4.73
N PHE A 399 13.99 5.65 5.27
CA PHE A 399 15.45 5.53 5.16
C PHE A 399 15.91 5.33 3.71
N GLU A 400 15.13 4.59 2.92
CA GLU A 400 15.35 4.44 1.48
C GLU A 400 15.10 5.75 0.71
N SER A 401 14.09 6.53 1.10
CA SER A 401 13.82 7.86 0.50
C SER A 401 15.00 8.81 0.69
N ILE A 402 15.60 8.78 1.88
CA ILE A 402 16.80 9.56 2.19
C ILE A 402 18.00 9.05 1.38
N ASP A 403 18.16 7.72 1.23
CA ASP A 403 19.27 7.10 0.46
C ASP A 403 19.26 7.49 -1.03
N VAL A 404 18.06 7.72 -1.59
CA VAL A 404 17.92 8.17 -2.98
C VAL A 404 18.33 9.63 -3.16
N THR A 405 18.35 10.43 -2.09
CA THR A 405 18.49 11.88 -2.18
C THR A 405 19.83 12.40 -1.62
N LEU A 406 20.37 11.77 -0.57
CA LEU A 406 21.62 12.17 0.08
C LEU A 406 22.66 11.03 0.05
N PRO A 407 23.95 11.34 -0.18
CA PRO A 407 25.03 10.35 -0.10
C PRO A 407 25.15 9.73 1.30
N ARG A 408 25.57 8.47 1.36
CA ARG A 408 25.64 7.70 2.61
C ARG A 408 26.66 8.24 3.62
N ASN A 409 27.78 8.77 3.17
CA ASN A 409 28.81 9.36 4.03
C ASN A 409 28.52 10.83 4.43
N HIS A 410 27.37 11.37 4.05
CA HIS A 410 27.04 12.77 4.30
C HIS A 410 26.69 13.00 5.77
N LYS A 411 27.50 13.78 6.52
CA LYS A 411 27.29 14.01 7.96
C LYS A 411 25.89 14.53 8.30
N GLN A 412 25.33 15.42 7.49
CA GLN A 412 23.99 15.95 7.74
C GLN A 412 22.89 14.88 7.55
N ARG A 413 23.10 13.86 6.70
CA ARG A 413 22.18 12.73 6.52
C ARG A 413 22.09 11.89 7.79
N ILE A 414 23.25 11.60 8.39
CA ILE A 414 23.36 10.89 9.67
C ILE A 414 22.62 11.68 10.75
N ASN A 415 22.86 13.00 10.85
CA ASN A 415 22.20 13.85 11.84
C ASN A 415 20.67 13.92 11.65
N VAL A 416 20.20 13.99 10.39
CA VAL A 416 18.76 13.93 10.10
C VAL A 416 18.16 12.61 10.58
N GLU A 417 18.76 11.48 10.25
CA GLU A 417 18.24 10.18 10.67
C GLU A 417 18.26 10.00 12.19
N GLN A 418 19.37 10.36 12.82
CA GLN A 418 19.55 10.23 14.27
C GLN A 418 18.61 11.16 15.06
N HIS A 419 18.49 12.42 14.67
CA HIS A 419 17.74 13.40 15.44
C HIS A 419 16.27 13.52 15.04
N CYS A 420 15.90 13.13 13.81
CA CYS A 420 14.52 13.25 13.32
C CYS A 420 13.76 11.93 13.32
N LEU A 421 14.42 10.80 13.02
CA LEU A 421 13.73 9.51 12.82
C LEU A 421 14.02 8.49 13.93
N ALA A 422 15.25 8.43 14.43
CA ALA A 422 15.63 7.41 15.41
C ALA A 422 14.85 7.55 16.72
N ARG A 423 14.57 8.79 17.15
CA ARG A 423 13.76 9.06 18.34
C ARG A 423 12.39 8.41 18.25
N ASP A 424 11.74 8.53 17.09
CA ASP A 424 10.39 8.02 16.90
C ASP A 424 10.41 6.49 16.82
N VAL A 425 11.39 5.91 16.11
CA VAL A 425 11.64 4.46 16.07
C VAL A 425 11.83 3.89 17.48
N VAL A 426 12.73 4.49 18.27
CA VAL A 426 13.01 4.01 19.63
C VAL A 426 11.79 4.17 20.53
N ASN A 427 11.01 5.25 20.42
CA ASN A 427 9.77 5.39 21.20
C ASN A 427 8.76 4.28 20.90
N ILE A 428 8.58 3.92 19.62
CA ILE A 428 7.61 2.90 19.21
C ILE A 428 8.00 1.49 19.70
N ILE A 429 9.31 1.20 19.72
CA ILE A 429 9.83 -0.13 20.07
C ILE A 429 10.07 -0.28 21.58
N ALA A 430 10.66 0.72 22.23
CA ALA A 430 11.20 0.62 23.58
C ALA A 430 10.29 1.17 24.68
N CYS A 431 9.29 2.00 24.35
CA CYS A 431 8.39 2.56 25.35
C CYS A 431 7.06 1.81 25.36
N GLU A 432 6.39 1.83 26.52
CA GLU A 432 5.03 1.30 26.70
C GLU A 432 4.20 2.27 27.55
N GLY A 433 2.88 2.04 27.61
CA GLY A 433 1.99 2.87 28.43
C GLY A 433 2.10 4.36 28.07
N ALA A 434 2.04 5.25 29.07
CA ALA A 434 2.06 6.70 28.86
C ALA A 434 3.37 7.23 28.26
N ASP A 435 4.49 6.51 28.41
CA ASP A 435 5.80 6.92 27.86
C ASP A 435 5.89 6.71 26.34
N ARG A 436 5.04 5.85 25.77
CA ARG A 436 4.93 5.64 24.32
C ARG A 436 3.98 6.68 23.72
N VAL A 437 4.52 7.63 22.99
CA VAL A 437 3.77 8.76 22.40
C VAL A 437 3.60 8.65 20.89
N GLU A 438 4.47 7.94 20.18
CA GLU A 438 4.39 7.77 18.71
C GLU A 438 3.35 6.71 18.30
N ARG A 439 2.07 7.07 18.43
CA ARG A 439 0.92 6.15 18.30
C ARG A 439 0.15 6.35 16.99
N HIS A 440 0.78 6.01 15.86
CA HIS A 440 0.17 6.12 14.55
C HIS A 440 -1.07 5.22 14.42
N GLU A 441 -2.09 5.74 13.72
CA GLU A 441 -3.32 5.00 13.39
C GLU A 441 -3.60 5.10 11.89
N LEU A 442 -4.20 4.05 11.33
CA LEU A 442 -4.64 4.04 9.94
C LEU A 442 -5.82 5.01 9.71
N LEU A 443 -5.94 5.53 8.48
CA LEU A 443 -7.00 6.46 8.09
C LEU A 443 -8.41 5.98 8.47
N GLY A 444 -8.70 4.68 8.37
CA GLY A 444 -10.01 4.14 8.73
C GLY A 444 -10.40 4.42 10.19
N LYS A 445 -9.42 4.40 11.11
CA LYS A 445 -9.65 4.70 12.53
C LYS A 445 -9.85 6.21 12.75
N TRP A 446 -9.02 7.04 12.12
CA TRP A 446 -9.20 8.50 12.14
C TRP A 446 -10.55 8.92 11.56
N SER A 447 -10.93 8.37 10.43
CA SER A 447 -12.22 8.63 9.77
C SER A 447 -13.40 8.29 10.68
N SER A 448 -13.32 7.17 11.40
CA SER A 448 -14.33 6.79 12.39
C SER A 448 -14.42 7.81 13.55
N ARG A 449 -13.28 8.22 14.12
CA ARG A 449 -13.24 9.24 15.19
C ARG A 449 -13.86 10.57 14.76
N PHE A 450 -13.50 11.04 13.56
CA PHE A 450 -14.06 12.26 12.98
C PHE A 450 -15.58 12.13 12.71
N GLY A 451 -16.01 10.99 12.18
CA GLY A 451 -17.44 10.69 11.97
C GLY A 451 -18.24 10.71 13.27
N MET A 452 -17.72 10.07 14.33
CA MET A 452 -18.34 10.09 15.67
C MET A 452 -18.39 11.48 16.30
N ALA A 453 -17.43 12.36 15.98
CA ALA A 453 -17.46 13.76 16.40
C ALA A 453 -18.38 14.63 15.53
N GLY A 454 -19.01 14.09 14.48
CA GLY A 454 -19.96 14.78 13.61
C GLY A 454 -19.33 15.48 12.40
N PHE A 455 -18.12 15.12 12.01
CA PHE A 455 -17.51 15.56 10.75
C PHE A 455 -17.93 14.66 9.58
N THR A 456 -17.91 15.23 8.38
CA THR A 456 -18.14 14.52 7.13
C THR A 456 -16.92 14.70 6.23
N PRO A 457 -16.49 13.67 5.49
CA PRO A 457 -15.37 13.79 4.55
C PRO A 457 -15.61 14.90 3.51
N TYR A 458 -14.54 15.63 3.18
CA TYR A 458 -14.53 16.67 2.15
C TYR A 458 -13.51 16.26 1.07
N PRO A 459 -13.96 15.90 -0.15
CA PRO A 459 -13.06 15.40 -1.19
C PRO A 459 -12.11 16.50 -1.66
N LEU A 460 -10.85 16.14 -1.88
CA LEU A 460 -9.83 17.06 -2.36
C LEU A 460 -10.04 17.40 -3.83
N SER A 461 -9.86 18.67 -4.19
CA SER A 461 -10.01 19.12 -5.57
C SER A 461 -8.94 18.51 -6.50
N PRO A 462 -9.29 18.21 -7.78
CA PRO A 462 -8.32 17.79 -8.79
C PRO A 462 -7.15 18.77 -8.95
N LEU A 463 -7.34 20.06 -8.65
CA LEU A 463 -6.28 21.05 -8.67
C LEU A 463 -5.21 20.76 -7.61
N VAL A 464 -5.62 20.37 -6.41
CA VAL A 464 -4.69 19.99 -5.33
C VAL A 464 -3.87 18.77 -5.76
N ASN A 465 -4.54 17.73 -6.28
CA ASN A 465 -3.88 16.52 -6.78
C ASN A 465 -2.86 16.86 -7.90
N SER A 466 -3.21 17.71 -8.86
CA SER A 466 -2.30 18.14 -9.94
C SER A 466 -1.09 18.94 -9.44
N THR A 467 -1.29 19.77 -8.41
CA THR A 467 -0.23 20.57 -7.78
C THR A 467 0.76 19.66 -7.06
N ILE A 468 0.26 18.70 -6.29
CA ILE A 468 1.09 17.72 -5.59
C ILE A 468 1.83 16.82 -6.59
N LYS A 469 1.20 16.37 -7.68
CA LYS A 469 1.90 15.65 -8.74
C LYS A 469 3.04 16.46 -9.34
N THR A 470 2.86 17.77 -9.52
CA THR A 470 3.91 18.67 -9.99
C THR A 470 5.03 18.83 -8.96
N LEU A 471 4.70 18.99 -7.67
CA LEU A 471 5.68 19.01 -6.57
C LEU A 471 6.55 17.74 -6.59
N LEU A 472 5.94 16.56 -6.71
CA LEU A 472 6.66 15.28 -6.68
C LEU A 472 7.60 15.09 -7.89
N ARG A 473 7.40 15.79 -9.01
CA ARG A 473 8.34 15.77 -10.15
C ARG A 473 9.70 16.40 -9.83
N ASN A 474 9.78 17.23 -8.79
CA ASN A 474 11.04 17.81 -8.31
C ASN A 474 11.82 16.84 -7.41
N TYR A 475 11.25 15.68 -7.12
CA TYR A 475 11.83 14.62 -6.30
C TYR A 475 12.08 13.37 -7.15
N SER A 476 12.51 12.28 -6.51
CA SER A 476 12.69 10.99 -7.18
C SER A 476 11.40 10.49 -7.85
N ASP A 477 11.56 9.91 -9.03
CA ASP A 477 10.54 9.15 -9.75
C ASP A 477 10.06 7.89 -9.01
N LYS A 478 10.60 7.57 -7.83
CA LYS A 478 10.14 6.45 -6.97
C LYS A 478 8.98 6.83 -6.05
N TYR A 479 8.69 8.12 -5.84
CA TYR A 479 7.50 8.54 -5.09
C TYR A 479 6.22 8.27 -5.90
N ARG A 480 5.17 7.84 -5.21
CA ARG A 480 3.85 7.54 -5.79
C ARG A 480 2.79 8.28 -5.01
N LEU A 481 1.87 8.91 -5.74
CA LEU A 481 0.68 9.54 -5.19
C LEU A 481 -0.52 8.66 -5.55
N GLU A 482 -1.27 8.21 -4.55
CA GLU A 482 -2.51 7.46 -4.72
C GLU A 482 -3.66 8.25 -4.08
N GLU A 483 -4.80 8.28 -4.75
CA GLU A 483 -6.04 8.81 -4.18
C GLU A 483 -6.98 7.63 -3.94
N ARG A 484 -7.36 7.41 -2.68
CA ARG A 484 -8.24 6.33 -2.27
C ARG A 484 -9.05 6.76 -1.06
N ASP A 485 -10.29 6.28 -0.96
CA ASP A 485 -11.16 6.51 0.21
C ASP A 485 -11.34 8.01 0.56
N GLY A 486 -11.27 8.89 -0.45
CA GLY A 486 -11.39 10.34 -0.27
C GLY A 486 -10.16 11.04 0.32
N ALA A 487 -9.02 10.35 0.42
CA ALA A 487 -7.75 10.88 0.92
C ALA A 487 -6.60 10.73 -0.10
N LEU A 488 -5.55 11.54 0.08
CA LEU A 488 -4.30 11.41 -0.66
C LEU A 488 -3.26 10.64 0.15
N TYR A 489 -2.60 9.70 -0.50
CA TYR A 489 -1.53 8.88 0.05
C TYR A 489 -0.23 9.14 -0.71
N LEU A 490 0.83 9.41 0.04
CA LEU A 490 2.19 9.47 -0.49
C LEU A 490 2.93 8.19 -0.08
N GLY A 491 3.34 7.41 -1.08
CA GLY A 491 4.14 6.21 -0.90
C GLY A 491 5.49 6.31 -1.59
N LEU A 492 6.43 5.47 -1.18
CA LEU A 492 7.72 5.31 -1.84
C LEU A 492 7.85 3.88 -2.38
N SER A 493 8.25 3.76 -3.64
CA SER A 493 8.54 2.49 -4.30
C SER A 493 10.04 2.16 -4.28
N ALA A 494 10.78 2.50 -3.21
CA ALA A 494 12.24 2.56 -3.28
C ALA A 494 12.97 1.23 -3.34
N ASN A 495 12.37 0.16 -2.80
CA ASN A 495 12.87 -1.20 -2.93
C ASN A 495 12.39 -1.96 -4.16
N ALA A 496 11.50 -1.39 -4.98
CA ALA A 496 11.16 -2.00 -6.26
C ALA A 496 12.35 -1.82 -7.20
N LYS A 497 13.17 -2.86 -7.34
CA LYS A 497 14.17 -2.85 -8.41
C LYS A 497 13.42 -3.03 -9.72
N ASP A 498 13.46 -1.99 -10.55
CA ASP A 498 12.94 -2.06 -11.91
C ASP A 498 14.00 -2.70 -12.83
N PHE A 499 13.54 -3.69 -13.58
CA PHE A 499 14.26 -4.36 -14.65
C PHE A 499 13.57 -3.97 -15.97
N PRO A 500 13.90 -2.79 -16.51
CA PRO A 500 13.30 -2.33 -17.76
C PRO A 500 13.81 -3.13 -18.95
N ILE A 501 12.90 -3.46 -19.87
CA ILE A 501 13.27 -4.02 -21.17
C ILE A 501 13.79 -2.89 -22.05
N VAL A 502 15.08 -2.98 -22.43
CA VAL A 502 15.69 -2.07 -23.40
C VAL A 502 15.60 -2.71 -24.78
N ALA A 503 14.60 -2.30 -25.56
CA ALA A 503 14.33 -2.82 -26.88
C ALA A 503 13.76 -1.73 -27.80
N LYS A 504 14.07 -1.81 -29.10
CA LYS A 504 13.50 -0.90 -30.11
C LYS A 504 12.07 -1.35 -30.44
N PRO A 505 11.12 -0.43 -30.67
CA PRO A 505 9.81 -0.81 -31.19
C PRO A 505 9.93 -1.69 -32.45
N GLY A 506 9.11 -2.72 -32.54
CA GLY A 506 9.10 -3.73 -33.59
C GLY A 506 10.05 -4.92 -33.37
N SER A 507 10.97 -4.84 -32.39
CA SER A 507 11.88 -5.96 -32.10
C SER A 507 11.20 -7.08 -31.31
N ASP A 508 11.74 -8.29 -31.43
CA ASP A 508 11.39 -9.41 -30.56
C ASP A 508 12.03 -9.24 -29.17
N ILE A 509 11.20 -9.19 -28.13
CA ILE A 509 11.64 -9.00 -26.75
C ILE A 509 11.67 -10.30 -25.92
N THR A 510 11.40 -11.47 -26.51
CA THR A 510 11.22 -12.73 -25.77
C THR A 510 12.39 -13.06 -24.85
N ALA A 511 13.62 -13.04 -25.39
CA ALA A 511 14.82 -13.33 -24.62
C ALA A 511 15.11 -12.25 -23.56
N ALA A 512 14.90 -10.98 -23.91
CA ALA A 512 15.11 -9.85 -22.99
C ALA A 512 14.11 -9.89 -21.83
N LEU A 513 12.85 -10.18 -22.12
CA LEU A 513 11.76 -10.30 -21.14
C LEU A 513 12.01 -11.46 -20.20
N LEU A 514 12.37 -12.63 -20.73
CA LEU A 514 12.66 -13.80 -19.89
C LEU A 514 13.87 -13.55 -18.99
N LYS A 515 14.93 -12.92 -19.51
CA LYS A 515 16.11 -12.53 -18.72
C LYS A 515 15.73 -11.58 -17.59
N ALA A 516 15.06 -10.47 -17.91
CA ALA A 516 14.64 -9.48 -16.92
C ALA A 516 13.69 -10.08 -15.87
N PHE A 517 12.76 -10.95 -16.28
CA PHE A 517 11.89 -11.68 -15.37
C PHE A 517 12.68 -12.57 -14.41
N ASN A 518 13.63 -13.37 -14.91
CA ASN A 518 14.43 -14.26 -14.07
C ASN A 518 15.28 -13.47 -13.06
N GLU A 519 15.90 -12.37 -13.49
CA GLU A 519 16.66 -11.48 -12.60
C GLU A 519 15.75 -10.84 -11.54
N ALA A 520 14.59 -10.32 -11.95
CA ALA A 520 13.61 -9.73 -11.04
C ALA A 520 13.05 -10.75 -10.03
N CYS A 521 12.72 -11.96 -10.49
CA CYS A 521 12.17 -13.03 -9.67
C CYS A 521 13.18 -13.53 -8.62
N GLN A 522 14.48 -13.51 -8.94
CA GLN A 522 15.56 -13.89 -8.02
C GLN A 522 16.09 -12.72 -7.18
N PHE A 523 15.53 -11.52 -7.33
CA PHE A 523 15.90 -10.35 -6.54
C PHE A 523 15.36 -10.50 -5.10
N PRO A 524 16.17 -10.20 -4.06
CA PRO A 524 15.80 -10.46 -2.67
C PRO A 524 14.71 -9.53 -2.13
N THR A 525 14.46 -8.40 -2.80
CA THR A 525 13.39 -7.46 -2.45
C THR A 525 12.35 -7.37 -3.55
N ARG A 526 11.27 -6.63 -3.29
CA ARG A 526 10.20 -6.40 -4.27
C ARG A 526 10.81 -5.93 -5.60
N SER A 527 10.32 -6.42 -6.72
CA SER A 527 10.90 -6.08 -8.02
C SER A 527 9.83 -5.86 -9.08
N SER A 528 10.22 -5.21 -10.17
CA SER A 528 9.35 -4.92 -11.29
C SER A 528 10.03 -5.22 -12.60
N VAL A 529 9.35 -5.86 -13.54
CA VAL A 529 9.78 -5.86 -14.94
C VAL A 529 8.95 -4.83 -15.68
N VAL A 530 9.60 -3.89 -16.37
CA VAL A 530 8.90 -2.83 -17.12
C VAL A 530 9.01 -3.13 -18.60
N ILE A 531 7.87 -3.37 -19.25
CA ILE A 531 7.76 -3.40 -20.70
C ILE A 531 7.30 -2.00 -21.11
N PRO A 532 8.20 -1.15 -21.63
CA PRO A 532 7.89 0.26 -21.87
C PRO A 532 6.86 0.42 -23.00
N LYS A 533 6.40 1.66 -23.19
CA LYS A 533 5.50 2.00 -24.31
C LYS A 533 6.20 1.72 -25.65
N GLY A 534 5.48 1.04 -26.54
CA GLY A 534 5.95 0.63 -27.85
C GLY A 534 5.22 -0.62 -28.29
N GLU A 535 5.40 -1.01 -29.55
CA GLU A 535 4.95 -2.31 -30.05
C GLU A 535 6.14 -3.26 -30.10
N TYR A 536 5.99 -4.49 -29.63
CA TYR A 536 7.07 -5.48 -29.57
C TYR A 536 6.55 -6.83 -30.03
N LYS A 537 7.41 -7.62 -30.67
CA LYS A 537 7.12 -9.03 -30.92
C LYS A 537 7.45 -9.84 -29.68
N LEU A 538 6.65 -10.86 -29.40
CA LEU A 538 6.86 -11.77 -28.29
C LEU A 538 6.48 -13.18 -28.74
N GLY A 539 7.47 -14.07 -28.77
CA GLY A 539 7.26 -15.51 -28.97
C GLY A 539 6.72 -16.19 -27.72
N GLU A 540 6.63 -17.52 -27.76
CA GLU A 540 6.21 -18.32 -26.60
C GLU A 540 7.14 -18.11 -25.39
N ILE A 541 6.58 -17.81 -24.23
CA ILE A 541 7.33 -17.52 -23.01
C ILE A 541 6.68 -18.13 -21.77
N GLU A 542 7.52 -18.72 -20.92
CA GLU A 542 7.14 -19.27 -19.62
C GLU A 542 7.95 -18.57 -18.52
N MET A 543 7.23 -17.88 -17.63
CA MET A 543 7.75 -17.12 -16.50
C MET A 543 7.40 -17.85 -15.21
N LYS A 544 8.41 -18.49 -14.62
CA LYS A 544 8.25 -19.48 -13.56
C LYS A 544 8.92 -19.03 -12.25
N GLY A 545 8.17 -19.14 -11.14
CA GLY A 545 8.68 -18.99 -9.78
C GLY A 545 9.15 -20.33 -9.15
N PRO A 546 9.30 -20.37 -7.81
CA PRO A 546 9.01 -19.31 -6.85
C PRO A 546 10.01 -18.15 -6.95
N CYS A 547 9.51 -16.93 -6.74
CA CYS A 547 10.34 -15.73 -6.63
C CYS A 547 10.74 -15.50 -5.17
N LYS A 548 11.92 -14.92 -4.94
CA LYS A 548 12.43 -14.65 -3.58
C LYS A 548 11.63 -13.56 -2.85
N ALA A 549 11.02 -12.66 -3.60
CA ALA A 549 10.13 -11.62 -3.10
C ALA A 549 8.96 -11.40 -4.08
N PRO A 550 7.86 -10.75 -3.64
CA PRO A 550 6.77 -10.38 -4.53
C PRO A 550 7.27 -9.52 -5.69
N MET A 551 6.92 -9.89 -6.91
CA MET A 551 7.32 -9.18 -8.11
C MET A 551 6.11 -8.77 -8.94
N HIS A 552 6.29 -7.74 -9.76
CA HIS A 552 5.24 -7.32 -10.68
C HIS A 552 5.75 -7.04 -12.09
N ILE A 553 4.88 -7.19 -13.07
CA ILE A 553 5.14 -6.75 -14.43
C ILE A 553 4.30 -5.51 -14.71
N ASN A 554 4.96 -4.44 -15.11
CA ASN A 554 4.36 -3.20 -15.59
C ASN A 554 4.41 -3.19 -17.13
N LEU A 555 3.33 -3.69 -17.75
CA LEU A 555 3.12 -3.71 -19.19
C LEU A 555 2.53 -2.37 -19.64
N GLN A 556 3.34 -1.51 -20.24
CA GLN A 556 2.91 -0.21 -20.77
C GLN A 556 2.73 -0.22 -22.30
N GLY A 557 3.42 -1.13 -22.99
CA GLY A 557 3.35 -1.29 -24.44
C GLY A 557 2.39 -2.38 -24.91
N THR A 558 2.42 -2.64 -26.22
CA THR A 558 1.72 -3.75 -26.87
C THR A 558 2.73 -4.84 -27.20
N VAL A 559 2.50 -6.06 -26.72
CA VAL A 559 3.26 -7.25 -27.13
C VAL A 559 2.40 -8.07 -28.09
N LYS A 560 2.97 -8.45 -29.23
CA LYS A 560 2.29 -9.15 -30.31
C LYS A 560 2.84 -10.55 -30.46
N ALA A 561 1.95 -11.53 -30.49
CA ALA A 561 2.31 -12.91 -30.77
C ALA A 561 2.86 -13.02 -32.20
N ASP A 562 3.62 -14.07 -32.46
CA ASP A 562 3.81 -14.51 -33.83
C ASP A 562 2.52 -15.14 -34.39
N GLY A 563 2.38 -15.19 -35.71
CA GLY A 563 1.28 -15.93 -36.35
C GLY A 563 1.42 -17.46 -36.23
N ASN A 564 2.34 -17.96 -35.39
CA ASN A 564 2.61 -19.38 -35.27
C ASN A 564 1.48 -20.07 -34.48
N ILE A 565 0.98 -21.15 -35.06
CA ILE A 565 -0.09 -21.99 -34.53
C ILE A 565 0.44 -23.36 -34.06
N HIS A 566 1.77 -23.55 -34.07
CA HIS A 566 2.47 -24.74 -33.63
C HIS A 566 3.33 -24.39 -32.41
N GLY A 567 3.38 -25.29 -31.44
CA GLY A 567 4.21 -25.11 -30.25
C GLY A 567 3.49 -25.59 -29.00
N LYS A 568 3.72 -24.91 -27.88
CA LYS A 568 3.11 -25.26 -26.59
C LYS A 568 1.61 -25.01 -26.60
N ASP A 569 0.93 -25.46 -25.55
CA ASP A 569 -0.50 -25.19 -25.33
C ASP A 569 -0.76 -23.75 -24.82
N PHE A 570 0.25 -22.88 -24.81
CA PHE A 570 0.17 -21.49 -24.38
C PHE A 570 1.14 -20.58 -25.13
N TRP A 571 0.83 -19.29 -25.16
CA TRP A 571 1.74 -18.23 -25.62
C TRP A 571 2.50 -17.59 -24.45
N VAL A 572 1.81 -17.08 -23.43
CA VAL A 572 2.41 -16.50 -22.22
C VAL A 572 1.93 -17.27 -20.99
N ALA A 573 2.85 -17.82 -20.20
CA ALA A 573 2.50 -18.51 -18.95
C ALA A 573 3.22 -17.91 -17.73
N PHE A 574 2.45 -17.65 -16.68
CA PHE A 574 2.90 -17.26 -15.35
C PHE A 574 2.65 -18.41 -14.38
N ARG A 575 3.70 -18.90 -13.70
CA ARG A 575 3.58 -20.12 -12.89
C ARG A 575 4.25 -20.06 -11.52
N TYR A 576 3.60 -20.66 -10.52
CA TYR A 576 4.15 -20.92 -9.18
C TYR A 576 4.70 -19.67 -8.47
N MET A 577 3.94 -18.57 -8.47
CA MET A 577 4.32 -17.32 -7.81
C MET A 577 3.34 -16.93 -6.71
N THR A 578 3.86 -16.29 -5.67
CA THR A 578 3.08 -15.72 -4.57
C THR A 578 3.20 -14.20 -4.60
N GLY A 579 2.08 -13.49 -4.49
CA GLY A 579 2.06 -12.02 -4.49
C GLY A 579 2.32 -11.37 -5.85
N PHE A 580 2.19 -12.12 -6.96
CA PHE A 580 2.45 -11.64 -8.31
C PHE A 580 1.45 -10.55 -8.74
N LYS A 581 1.94 -9.48 -9.37
CA LYS A 581 1.06 -8.46 -9.97
C LYS A 581 1.37 -8.20 -11.44
N LEU A 582 0.33 -7.93 -12.22
CA LEU A 582 0.44 -7.52 -13.63
C LEU A 582 -0.44 -6.28 -13.85
N ASN A 583 0.16 -5.18 -14.29
CA ASN A 583 -0.53 -3.91 -14.53
C ASN A 583 0.15 -3.12 -15.65
N GLY A 584 -0.19 -1.84 -15.81
CA GLY A 584 0.52 -0.90 -16.68
C GLY A 584 -0.30 -0.33 -17.85
N GLY A 585 -1.49 -0.87 -18.11
CA GLY A 585 -2.39 -0.34 -19.13
C GLY A 585 -2.17 -0.86 -20.55
N GLY A 586 -1.13 -1.65 -20.79
CA GLY A 586 -0.75 -2.17 -22.11
C GLY A 586 -1.54 -3.41 -22.56
N THR A 587 -1.12 -3.96 -23.71
CA THR A 587 -1.90 -4.93 -24.48
C THR A 587 -1.11 -6.20 -24.79
N PHE A 588 -1.73 -7.36 -24.60
CA PHE A 588 -1.32 -8.63 -25.20
C PHE A 588 -2.17 -8.88 -26.45
N ASP A 589 -1.56 -8.80 -27.62
CA ASP A 589 -2.19 -9.07 -28.91
C ASP A 589 -1.80 -10.48 -29.39
N GLY A 590 -2.78 -11.40 -29.37
CA GLY A 590 -2.58 -12.80 -29.70
C GLY A 590 -2.49 -13.10 -31.19
N GLU A 591 -2.76 -12.14 -32.08
CA GLU A 591 -2.73 -12.32 -33.54
C GLU A 591 -3.54 -13.56 -34.01
N GLY A 592 -4.74 -13.74 -33.45
CA GLY A 592 -5.56 -14.95 -33.56
C GLY A 592 -6.11 -15.28 -34.95
N ASN A 593 -6.21 -14.30 -35.86
CA ASN A 593 -6.86 -14.47 -37.18
C ASN A 593 -6.30 -15.65 -38.00
N ALA A 594 -4.98 -15.87 -38.00
CA ALA A 594 -4.39 -17.02 -38.69
C ALA A 594 -4.81 -18.36 -38.05
N ALA A 595 -4.93 -18.39 -36.72
CA ALA A 595 -5.34 -19.57 -35.95
C ALA A 595 -6.82 -19.90 -36.17
N TRP A 596 -7.69 -18.88 -36.23
CA TRP A 596 -9.13 -19.05 -36.44
C TRP A 596 -9.46 -19.72 -37.79
N ARG A 597 -8.73 -19.38 -38.85
CA ARG A 597 -8.94 -19.94 -40.21
C ARG A 597 -8.69 -21.45 -40.30
N VAL A 598 -7.86 -21.98 -39.42
CA VAL A 598 -7.53 -23.42 -39.38
C VAL A 598 -8.23 -24.15 -38.23
N ASN A 599 -8.96 -23.44 -37.37
CA ASN A 599 -9.65 -24.02 -36.23
C ASN A 599 -10.92 -24.78 -36.68
N ASN A 600 -10.88 -26.11 -36.59
CA ASN A 600 -12.02 -26.98 -36.86
C ASN A 600 -12.62 -27.63 -35.59
N CYS A 601 -12.27 -27.13 -34.40
CA CYS A 601 -12.76 -27.66 -33.12
C CYS A 601 -14.28 -27.54 -32.92
N HIS A 602 -14.96 -26.72 -33.74
CA HIS A 602 -16.42 -26.67 -33.77
C HIS A 602 -17.05 -27.81 -34.59
N LYS A 603 -16.29 -28.51 -35.45
CA LYS A 603 -16.77 -29.59 -36.35
C LYS A 603 -16.39 -30.99 -35.88
N THR A 604 -15.23 -31.14 -35.24
CA THR A 604 -14.69 -32.45 -34.86
C THR A 604 -14.02 -32.40 -33.50
N PHE A 605 -14.05 -33.52 -32.80
CA PHE A 605 -13.33 -33.74 -31.55
C PHE A 605 -11.81 -33.91 -31.77
N GLU A 606 -11.42 -34.44 -32.93
CA GLU A 606 -10.02 -34.58 -33.36
C GLU A 606 -9.55 -33.29 -34.02
N CYS A 607 -9.64 -32.19 -33.29
CA CYS A 607 -9.18 -30.89 -33.74
C CYS A 607 -7.80 -30.55 -33.15
N LYS A 608 -7.04 -29.72 -33.88
CA LYS A 608 -5.76 -29.23 -33.37
C LYS A 608 -6.03 -28.23 -32.24
N LYS A 609 -5.54 -28.53 -31.03
CA LYS A 609 -5.58 -27.58 -29.91
C LYS A 609 -4.67 -26.39 -30.22
N LEU A 610 -5.24 -25.19 -30.19
CA LEU A 610 -4.52 -23.94 -30.37
C LEU A 610 -4.01 -23.42 -29.03
N PRO A 611 -2.88 -22.69 -29.01
CA PRO A 611 -2.30 -22.17 -27.79
C PRO A 611 -3.23 -21.15 -27.12
N ILE A 612 -3.38 -21.27 -25.80
CA ILE A 612 -4.03 -20.27 -24.95
C ILE A 612 -3.15 -19.02 -24.90
N SER A 613 -3.71 -17.83 -25.00
CA SER A 613 -2.91 -16.59 -25.01
C SER A 613 -2.17 -16.37 -23.69
N ILE A 614 -2.89 -16.36 -22.57
CA ILE A 614 -2.30 -16.07 -21.25
C ILE A 614 -2.72 -17.14 -20.23
N ARG A 615 -1.76 -17.72 -19.52
CA ARG A 615 -1.99 -18.68 -18.45
C ARG A 615 -1.49 -18.17 -17.11
N PHE A 616 -2.29 -18.40 -16.07
CA PHE A 616 -1.92 -18.26 -14.67
C PHE A 616 -2.09 -19.61 -13.99
N ASP A 617 -0.99 -20.33 -13.82
CA ASP A 617 -1.01 -21.66 -13.23
C ASP A 617 -0.39 -21.62 -11.81
N TYR A 618 -1.15 -22.01 -10.79
CA TYR A 618 -0.69 -22.10 -9.39
C TYR A 618 -0.19 -20.76 -8.80
N ILE A 619 -0.90 -19.67 -9.07
CA ILE A 619 -0.61 -18.35 -8.49
C ILE A 619 -1.33 -18.19 -7.15
N THR A 620 -0.63 -17.70 -6.13
CA THR A 620 -1.22 -17.36 -4.82
C THR A 620 -1.14 -15.86 -4.57
N ASP A 621 -2.20 -15.24 -4.04
CA ASP A 621 -2.27 -13.80 -3.72
C ASP A 621 -1.96 -12.89 -4.93
N GLY A 622 -2.46 -13.25 -6.11
CA GLY A 622 -2.18 -12.57 -7.36
C GLY A 622 -3.13 -11.42 -7.69
N LYS A 623 -2.65 -10.39 -8.41
CA LYS A 623 -3.51 -9.30 -8.93
C LYS A 623 -3.16 -8.87 -10.35
N VAL A 624 -4.13 -8.95 -11.26
CA VAL A 624 -4.05 -8.43 -12.63
C VAL A 624 -4.96 -7.22 -12.74
N ARG A 625 -4.43 -6.07 -13.19
CA ARG A 625 -5.22 -4.83 -13.29
C ARG A 625 -4.96 -4.03 -14.56
N GLY A 626 -6.03 -3.62 -15.23
CA GLY A 626 -5.98 -2.58 -16.26
C GLY A 626 -5.32 -2.98 -17.59
N ILE A 627 -5.04 -4.27 -17.83
CA ILE A 627 -4.46 -4.73 -19.09
C ILE A 627 -5.54 -5.00 -20.14
N THR A 628 -5.12 -5.04 -21.40
CA THR A 628 -5.95 -5.48 -22.54
C THR A 628 -5.44 -6.82 -23.10
N SER A 629 -6.33 -7.76 -23.37
CA SER A 629 -6.05 -8.96 -24.19
C SER A 629 -6.85 -8.87 -25.49
N LEU A 630 -6.15 -8.89 -26.61
CA LEU A 630 -6.69 -8.71 -27.95
C LEU A 630 -6.46 -9.98 -28.79
N ASP A 631 -7.46 -10.36 -29.58
CA ASP A 631 -7.39 -11.36 -30.65
C ASP A 631 -6.63 -12.64 -30.26
N ALA A 632 -7.10 -13.35 -29.25
CA ALA A 632 -6.48 -14.59 -28.80
C ALA A 632 -6.60 -15.72 -29.85
N LYS A 633 -5.57 -16.56 -29.95
CA LYS A 633 -5.57 -17.76 -30.82
C LYS A 633 -6.58 -18.81 -30.35
N ASN A 634 -6.88 -18.82 -29.05
CA ASN A 634 -7.82 -19.69 -28.35
C ASN A 634 -8.35 -18.89 -27.15
N PHE A 635 -8.40 -19.44 -25.93
CA PHE A 635 -8.75 -18.71 -24.73
C PHE A 635 -7.80 -17.51 -24.52
N HIS A 636 -8.37 -16.37 -24.13
CA HIS A 636 -7.60 -15.18 -23.77
C HIS A 636 -6.82 -15.40 -22.48
N ILE A 637 -7.53 -15.76 -21.40
CA ILE A 637 -6.94 -15.97 -20.08
C ILE A 637 -7.42 -17.30 -19.51
N ASN A 638 -6.49 -18.13 -19.04
CA ASN A 638 -6.76 -19.39 -18.35
C ASN A 638 -6.12 -19.40 -16.97
N VAL A 639 -6.91 -19.66 -15.93
CA VAL A 639 -6.49 -19.63 -14.52
C VAL A 639 -6.74 -20.99 -13.89
N ILE A 640 -5.65 -21.68 -13.51
CA ILE A 640 -5.71 -23.04 -12.98
C ILE A 640 -4.89 -23.15 -11.69
N GLY A 641 -5.42 -23.79 -10.65
CA GLY A 641 -4.66 -24.05 -9.42
C GLY A 641 -4.39 -22.80 -8.57
N ALA A 642 -5.03 -21.66 -8.87
CA ALA A 642 -4.75 -20.38 -8.23
C ALA A 642 -5.50 -20.22 -6.90
N LYS A 643 -4.95 -19.41 -6.00
CA LYS A 643 -5.55 -19.07 -4.70
C LYS A 643 -5.54 -17.56 -4.47
N ASN A 644 -6.68 -16.99 -4.08
CA ASN A 644 -6.83 -15.56 -3.77
C ASN A 644 -6.29 -14.65 -4.89
N MET A 645 -6.87 -14.76 -6.09
CA MET A 645 -6.42 -13.99 -7.26
C MET A 645 -7.51 -13.05 -7.77
N THR A 646 -7.13 -11.80 -8.09
CA THR A 646 -8.08 -10.77 -8.57
C THR A 646 -7.73 -10.26 -9.96
N PHE A 647 -8.73 -10.20 -10.84
CA PHE A 647 -8.72 -9.50 -12.12
C PHE A 647 -9.61 -8.27 -11.99
N GLU A 648 -9.05 -7.08 -12.23
CA GLU A 648 -9.74 -5.80 -12.06
C GLU A 648 -9.51 -4.87 -13.25
N ASP A 649 -10.56 -4.23 -13.76
CA ASP A 649 -10.46 -3.27 -14.88
C ASP A 649 -9.81 -3.89 -16.16
N VAL A 650 -9.94 -5.21 -16.36
CA VAL A 650 -9.35 -5.92 -17.51
C VAL A 650 -10.26 -5.74 -18.74
N LYS A 651 -9.66 -5.64 -19.92
CA LYS A 651 -10.38 -5.56 -21.21
C LYS A 651 -10.01 -6.73 -22.10
N ILE A 652 -11.01 -7.39 -22.68
CA ILE A 652 -10.82 -8.55 -23.56
C ILE A 652 -11.64 -8.33 -24.82
N PHE A 653 -10.98 -8.43 -25.97
CA PHE A 653 -11.59 -8.22 -27.28
C PHE A 653 -11.14 -9.27 -28.28
N ALA A 654 -12.10 -9.90 -28.92
CA ALA A 654 -11.98 -10.62 -30.18
C ALA A 654 -13.32 -10.51 -30.95
N PRO A 655 -13.32 -10.73 -32.27
CA PRO A 655 -14.54 -10.73 -33.08
C PRO A 655 -15.57 -11.79 -32.62
N GLU A 656 -16.85 -11.57 -32.90
CA GLU A 656 -17.93 -12.52 -32.52
C GLU A 656 -17.75 -13.89 -33.19
N GLU A 657 -17.16 -13.90 -34.39
CA GLU A 657 -16.89 -15.11 -35.16
C GLU A 657 -15.59 -15.84 -34.76
N SER A 658 -14.83 -15.36 -33.76
CA SER A 658 -13.56 -15.97 -33.39
C SER A 658 -13.75 -17.30 -32.62
N PRO A 659 -13.42 -18.46 -33.21
CA PRO A 659 -13.77 -19.76 -32.65
C PRO A 659 -12.97 -20.11 -31.39
N ASN A 660 -13.66 -20.57 -30.35
CA ASN A 660 -13.07 -21.03 -29.08
C ASN A 660 -12.25 -19.95 -28.36
N THR A 661 -12.74 -18.71 -28.35
CA THR A 661 -12.09 -17.58 -27.67
C THR A 661 -12.73 -17.29 -26.33
N ASP A 662 -12.61 -18.19 -25.36
CA ASP A 662 -13.08 -17.89 -24.01
C ASP A 662 -12.33 -16.68 -23.43
N GLY A 663 -13.03 -15.77 -22.76
CA GLY A 663 -12.44 -14.58 -22.16
C GLY A 663 -11.56 -14.94 -20.96
N ILE A 664 -12.19 -15.30 -19.84
CA ILE A 664 -11.49 -15.77 -18.63
C ILE A 664 -12.03 -17.15 -18.24
N HIS A 665 -11.21 -18.18 -18.45
CA HIS A 665 -11.47 -19.53 -17.94
C HIS A 665 -10.86 -19.69 -16.55
N VAL A 666 -11.63 -20.22 -15.59
CA VAL A 666 -11.18 -20.52 -14.23
C VAL A 666 -11.48 -21.97 -13.86
N GLY A 667 -10.52 -22.68 -13.29
CA GLY A 667 -10.70 -24.06 -12.83
C GLY A 667 -9.73 -24.43 -11.71
N ARG A 668 -10.10 -25.40 -10.87
CA ARG A 668 -9.29 -25.95 -9.77
C ARG A 668 -8.64 -24.86 -8.91
N SER A 669 -9.36 -23.77 -8.67
CA SER A 669 -8.85 -22.55 -8.03
C SER A 669 -9.78 -22.15 -6.89
N ASP A 670 -9.28 -21.34 -5.95
CA ASP A 670 -10.02 -20.92 -4.76
C ASP A 670 -9.91 -19.40 -4.53
N GLY A 671 -11.02 -18.70 -4.36
CA GLY A 671 -11.02 -17.28 -4.02
C GLY A 671 -10.66 -16.38 -5.20
N ILE A 672 -11.22 -16.66 -6.38
CA ILE A 672 -10.97 -15.86 -7.59
C ILE A 672 -11.98 -14.74 -7.71
N LYS A 673 -11.54 -13.54 -8.09
CA LYS A 673 -12.39 -12.36 -8.28
C LYS A 673 -12.18 -11.78 -9.68
N ILE A 674 -13.26 -11.53 -10.40
CA ILE A 674 -13.28 -10.87 -11.71
C ILE A 674 -14.20 -9.65 -11.58
N ILE A 675 -13.63 -8.44 -11.62
CA ILE A 675 -14.30 -7.21 -11.22
C ILE A 675 -14.11 -6.12 -12.28
N ASN A 676 -15.17 -5.40 -12.63
CA ASN A 676 -15.14 -4.25 -13.55
C ASN A 676 -14.52 -4.58 -14.93
N THR A 677 -14.75 -5.79 -15.45
CA THR A 677 -14.14 -6.26 -16.70
C THR A 677 -15.08 -6.07 -17.88
N LEU A 678 -14.54 -5.70 -19.03
CA LEU A 678 -15.24 -5.67 -20.32
C LEU A 678 -14.73 -6.84 -21.19
N ILE A 679 -15.64 -7.70 -21.63
CA ILE A 679 -15.30 -8.90 -22.41
C ILE A 679 -16.21 -8.99 -23.65
N SER A 680 -15.59 -9.08 -24.82
CA SER A 680 -16.24 -9.36 -26.11
C SER A 680 -15.40 -10.41 -26.81
N THR A 681 -15.98 -11.57 -27.11
CA THR A 681 -15.28 -12.68 -27.78
C THR A 681 -16.28 -13.51 -28.61
N GLY A 682 -15.81 -14.58 -29.25
CA GLY A 682 -16.67 -15.53 -29.98
C GLY A 682 -17.09 -16.77 -29.19
N ASP A 683 -16.77 -16.86 -27.89
CA ASP A 683 -17.16 -17.97 -27.01
C ASP A 683 -17.50 -17.44 -25.60
N ASP A 684 -17.32 -18.22 -24.54
CA ASP A 684 -17.72 -17.86 -23.18
C ASP A 684 -16.91 -16.64 -22.66
N CYS A 685 -17.58 -15.55 -22.24
CA CYS A 685 -16.88 -14.41 -21.63
C CYS A 685 -16.15 -14.82 -20.35
N VAL A 686 -16.84 -15.60 -19.52
CA VAL A 686 -16.27 -16.28 -18.35
C VAL A 686 -16.73 -17.71 -18.37
N SER A 687 -15.78 -18.65 -18.32
CA SER A 687 -16.06 -20.08 -18.23
C SER A 687 -15.49 -20.68 -16.95
N VAL A 688 -16.27 -21.53 -16.28
CA VAL A 688 -15.91 -22.17 -15.00
C VAL A 688 -15.77 -23.67 -15.16
N GLY A 689 -14.58 -24.20 -14.90
CA GLY A 689 -14.25 -25.62 -14.93
C GLY A 689 -14.35 -26.33 -13.58
N ASP A 690 -13.90 -27.59 -13.53
CA ASP A 690 -13.94 -28.44 -12.34
C ASP A 690 -13.10 -27.88 -11.18
N GLY A 691 -13.47 -28.19 -9.94
CA GLY A 691 -12.68 -27.83 -8.75
C GLY A 691 -12.63 -26.34 -8.38
N MET A 692 -13.44 -25.49 -9.01
CA MET A 692 -13.50 -24.06 -8.70
C MET A 692 -14.26 -23.82 -7.37
N LYS A 693 -13.68 -23.03 -6.47
CA LYS A 693 -14.25 -22.67 -5.16
C LYS A 693 -14.22 -21.17 -4.92
N ASN A 694 -15.30 -20.59 -4.37
CA ASN A 694 -15.34 -19.17 -3.99
C ASN A 694 -15.00 -18.22 -5.15
N LEU A 695 -15.76 -18.27 -6.25
CA LEU A 695 -15.62 -17.35 -7.38
C LEU A 695 -16.57 -16.16 -7.22
N LEU A 696 -16.06 -14.94 -7.40
CA LEU A 696 -16.86 -13.73 -7.55
C LEU A 696 -16.67 -13.11 -8.94
N VAL A 697 -17.75 -12.99 -9.70
CA VAL A 697 -17.83 -12.21 -10.93
C VAL A 697 -18.72 -11.01 -10.64
N GLU A 698 -18.17 -9.81 -10.67
CA GLU A 698 -18.91 -8.60 -10.32
C GLU A 698 -18.70 -7.46 -11.32
N ARG A 699 -19.78 -6.77 -11.72
CA ARG A 699 -19.71 -5.60 -12.61
C ARG A 699 -19.00 -5.91 -13.94
N VAL A 700 -19.23 -7.12 -14.47
CA VAL A 700 -18.71 -7.54 -15.77
C VAL A 700 -19.72 -7.17 -16.87
N THR A 701 -19.22 -6.56 -17.94
CA THR A 701 -19.97 -6.38 -19.19
C THR A 701 -19.49 -7.41 -20.20
N CYS A 702 -20.39 -8.30 -20.61
CA CYS A 702 -20.10 -9.41 -21.51
C CYS A 702 -20.91 -9.25 -22.80
N GLY A 703 -20.26 -9.32 -23.95
CA GLY A 703 -20.96 -9.38 -25.22
C GLY A 703 -20.33 -8.59 -26.37
N PRO A 704 -20.33 -9.14 -27.60
CA PRO A 704 -20.85 -10.47 -28.00
C PRO A 704 -20.07 -11.68 -27.40
N GLY A 705 -20.62 -12.89 -27.58
CA GLY A 705 -20.05 -14.17 -27.11
C GLY A 705 -21.09 -15.18 -26.58
N HIS A 706 -20.66 -16.28 -25.97
CA HIS A 706 -21.54 -17.32 -25.41
C HIS A 706 -22.05 -17.04 -23.98
N GLY A 707 -21.63 -15.93 -23.35
CA GLY A 707 -22.14 -15.52 -22.03
C GLY A 707 -21.28 -15.94 -20.85
N LEU A 708 -21.93 -16.14 -19.69
CA LEU A 708 -21.29 -16.60 -18.45
C LEU A 708 -21.67 -18.06 -18.21
N SER A 709 -20.69 -18.95 -18.33
CA SER A 709 -20.93 -20.40 -18.38
C SER A 709 -20.21 -21.16 -17.28
N ILE A 710 -20.93 -22.03 -16.60
CA ILE A 710 -20.39 -22.98 -15.64
C ILE A 710 -20.47 -24.38 -16.25
N GLY A 711 -19.32 -25.00 -16.45
CA GLY A 711 -19.21 -26.43 -16.67
C GLY A 711 -18.65 -26.86 -18.01
N SER A 712 -19.36 -27.79 -18.65
CA SER A 712 -18.82 -29.02 -19.27
C SER A 712 -18.45 -30.07 -18.23
N LEU A 713 -19.10 -30.03 -17.05
CA LEU A 713 -18.84 -30.97 -15.96
C LEU A 713 -19.30 -32.38 -16.33
N GLY A 714 -18.61 -33.38 -15.82
CA GLY A 714 -18.81 -34.79 -16.12
C GLY A 714 -18.15 -35.25 -17.42
N ARG A 715 -17.34 -34.40 -18.07
CA ARG A 715 -16.62 -34.81 -19.29
C ARG A 715 -15.43 -35.71 -18.96
N TYR A 716 -14.73 -35.42 -17.87
CA TYR A 716 -13.49 -36.09 -17.49
C TYR A 716 -13.68 -36.98 -16.26
N GLY A 717 -12.89 -38.04 -16.13
CA GLY A 717 -13.06 -39.05 -15.07
C GLY A 717 -12.61 -38.63 -13.66
N HIS A 718 -11.89 -37.52 -13.52
CA HIS A 718 -11.29 -37.07 -12.26
C HIS A 718 -11.59 -35.59 -11.98
N GLU A 719 -12.82 -35.18 -12.22
CA GLU A 719 -13.25 -33.81 -11.89
C GLU A 719 -13.47 -33.65 -10.38
N GLN A 720 -13.32 -32.41 -9.90
CA GLN A 720 -13.58 -32.02 -8.51
C GLN A 720 -14.86 -31.20 -8.39
N ASP A 721 -15.44 -31.18 -7.19
CA ASP A 721 -16.62 -30.39 -6.88
C ASP A 721 -16.41 -28.89 -7.15
N VAL A 722 -17.48 -28.23 -7.60
CA VAL A 722 -17.52 -26.78 -7.84
C VAL A 722 -18.42 -26.15 -6.78
N SER A 723 -17.96 -25.12 -6.08
CA SER A 723 -18.79 -24.49 -5.06
C SER A 723 -18.57 -23.00 -4.83
N GLY A 724 -19.62 -22.31 -4.36
CA GLY A 724 -19.53 -20.91 -3.94
C GLY A 724 -19.27 -19.96 -5.12
N ILE A 725 -20.10 -20.05 -6.15
CA ILE A 725 -20.01 -19.17 -7.33
C ILE A 725 -21.01 -18.02 -7.18
N ARG A 726 -20.53 -16.79 -7.24
CA ARG A 726 -21.36 -15.58 -7.17
C ARG A 726 -21.14 -14.72 -8.41
N ILE A 727 -22.21 -14.48 -9.16
CA ILE A 727 -22.21 -13.59 -10.33
C ILE A 727 -23.21 -12.47 -10.04
N ILE A 728 -22.71 -11.25 -9.86
CA ILE A 728 -23.52 -10.14 -9.37
C ILE A 728 -23.30 -8.86 -10.18
N ASN A 729 -24.37 -8.08 -10.38
CA ASN A 729 -24.28 -6.75 -11.00
C ASN A 729 -23.70 -6.76 -12.43
N CYS A 730 -23.93 -7.82 -13.22
CA CYS A 730 -23.37 -7.96 -14.58
C CYS A 730 -24.36 -7.54 -15.67
N THR A 731 -23.84 -7.12 -16.82
CA THR A 731 -24.62 -6.81 -18.03
C THR A 731 -24.17 -7.73 -19.18
N LEU A 732 -25.13 -8.38 -19.84
CA LEU A 732 -24.87 -9.22 -20.99
C LEU A 732 -25.61 -8.66 -22.21
N GLN A 733 -24.92 -8.54 -23.34
CA GLN A 733 -25.48 -7.94 -24.56
C GLN A 733 -25.13 -8.73 -25.82
N GLY A 734 -26.14 -9.06 -26.64
CA GLY A 734 -25.91 -9.77 -27.91
C GLY A 734 -25.15 -11.09 -27.73
N THR A 735 -25.35 -11.78 -26.62
CA THR A 735 -24.71 -13.08 -26.34
C THR A 735 -25.65 -14.24 -26.65
N ASP A 736 -25.08 -15.40 -27.00
CA ASP A 736 -25.85 -16.62 -27.24
C ASP A 736 -26.50 -17.15 -25.97
N ASN A 737 -25.83 -17.04 -24.83
CA ASN A 737 -26.39 -17.40 -23.53
C ASN A 737 -26.18 -16.26 -22.54
N GLY A 738 -27.04 -16.22 -21.52
CA GLY A 738 -26.88 -15.31 -20.41
C GLY A 738 -26.09 -15.99 -19.30
N LEU A 739 -26.83 -16.72 -18.47
CA LEU A 739 -26.33 -17.51 -17.36
C LEU A 739 -26.53 -18.98 -17.68
N ARG A 740 -25.43 -19.71 -17.94
CA ARG A 740 -25.46 -21.09 -18.40
C ARG A 740 -24.79 -22.04 -17.42
N ILE A 741 -25.43 -23.16 -17.10
CA ILE A 741 -24.82 -24.30 -16.38
C ILE A 741 -24.96 -25.52 -17.29
N LYS A 742 -23.85 -26.16 -17.65
CA LYS A 742 -23.82 -27.26 -18.63
C LYS A 742 -23.11 -28.50 -18.08
N THR A 743 -23.77 -29.67 -18.09
CA THR A 743 -23.20 -30.95 -17.63
C THR A 743 -23.43 -32.06 -18.66
N TRP A 744 -22.47 -32.96 -18.80
CA TRP A 744 -22.54 -34.05 -19.79
C TRP A 744 -23.51 -35.15 -19.33
N PRO A 745 -24.38 -35.67 -20.22
CA PRO A 745 -25.01 -36.96 -20.02
C PRO A 745 -23.95 -38.07 -20.13
N SER A 746 -24.20 -39.25 -19.55
CA SER A 746 -23.17 -40.30 -19.41
C SER A 746 -21.87 -39.80 -18.76
N ALA A 747 -21.97 -38.92 -17.75
CA ALA A 747 -20.81 -38.31 -17.13
C ALA A 747 -19.76 -39.34 -16.66
N ALA A 748 -18.49 -39.08 -16.95
CA ALA A 748 -17.36 -39.97 -16.68
C ALA A 748 -17.05 -40.10 -15.17
N CYS A 749 -17.57 -39.19 -14.35
CA CYS A 749 -17.48 -39.22 -12.89
C CYS A 749 -18.75 -38.62 -12.26
N SER A 750 -18.88 -38.74 -10.94
CA SER A 750 -19.98 -38.15 -10.17
C SER A 750 -19.42 -37.08 -9.24
N THR A 751 -19.68 -35.82 -9.53
CA THR A 751 -19.30 -34.66 -8.69
C THR A 751 -20.52 -33.79 -8.37
N THR A 752 -20.34 -32.81 -7.50
CA THR A 752 -21.36 -31.85 -7.10
C THR A 752 -20.96 -30.44 -7.50
N ALA A 753 -21.90 -29.70 -8.09
CA ALA A 753 -21.81 -28.25 -8.25
C ALA A 753 -22.88 -27.58 -7.38
N SER A 754 -22.45 -26.79 -6.39
CA SER A 754 -23.34 -26.23 -5.37
C SER A 754 -23.08 -24.76 -5.01
N GLY A 755 -24.08 -24.08 -4.45
CA GLY A 755 -23.93 -22.71 -3.96
C GLY A 755 -23.63 -21.73 -5.10
N MET A 756 -24.47 -21.74 -6.14
CA MET A 756 -24.34 -20.89 -7.32
C MET A 756 -25.40 -19.79 -7.30
N HIS A 757 -24.98 -18.54 -7.16
CA HIS A 757 -25.85 -17.39 -6.96
C HIS A 757 -25.65 -16.34 -8.04
N PHE A 758 -26.73 -16.03 -8.75
CA PHE A 758 -26.77 -15.02 -9.80
C PHE A 758 -27.72 -13.90 -9.37
N GLU A 759 -27.24 -12.66 -9.33
CA GLU A 759 -28.01 -11.53 -8.79
C GLU A 759 -27.81 -10.23 -9.57
N ASN A 760 -28.88 -9.46 -9.75
CA ASN A 760 -28.84 -8.12 -10.37
C ASN A 760 -28.24 -8.14 -11.79
N ILE A 761 -28.82 -8.97 -12.67
CA ILE A 761 -28.31 -9.16 -14.03
C ILE A 761 -29.17 -8.41 -15.05
N VAL A 762 -28.51 -7.69 -15.96
CA VAL A 762 -29.15 -6.97 -17.07
C VAL A 762 -28.86 -7.69 -18.38
N LEU A 763 -29.90 -8.00 -19.14
CA LEU A 763 -29.82 -8.73 -20.41
C LEU A 763 -30.27 -7.83 -21.56
N LYS A 764 -29.50 -7.79 -22.65
CA LYS A 764 -29.83 -7.03 -23.86
C LYS A 764 -29.72 -7.94 -25.07
N ASN A 765 -30.86 -8.39 -25.60
CA ASN A 765 -30.92 -9.26 -26.77
C ASN A 765 -30.07 -10.54 -26.60
N VAL A 766 -30.27 -11.25 -25.49
CA VAL A 766 -29.52 -12.49 -25.18
C VAL A 766 -30.32 -13.70 -25.63
N SER A 767 -29.75 -14.56 -26.48
CA SER A 767 -30.50 -15.65 -27.14
C SER A 767 -31.03 -16.68 -26.14
N ASN A 768 -30.22 -17.13 -25.17
CA ASN A 768 -30.63 -18.06 -24.10
C ASN A 768 -30.32 -17.45 -22.72
N PRO A 769 -31.19 -16.57 -22.18
CA PRO A 769 -30.93 -15.80 -20.97
C PRO A 769 -30.55 -16.61 -19.73
N ILE A 770 -31.32 -17.66 -19.40
CA ILE A 770 -31.05 -18.54 -18.27
C ILE A 770 -31.17 -19.98 -18.75
N LEU A 771 -30.09 -20.75 -18.64
CA LEU A 771 -30.01 -22.12 -19.13
C LEU A 771 -29.30 -23.04 -18.14
N ILE A 772 -30.02 -24.04 -17.64
CA ILE A 772 -29.40 -25.26 -17.09
C ILE A 772 -29.60 -26.36 -18.12
N ASP A 773 -28.50 -26.97 -18.57
CA ASP A 773 -28.48 -28.03 -19.57
C ASP A 773 -27.66 -29.22 -19.07
N GLN A 774 -28.34 -30.19 -18.44
CA GLN A 774 -27.72 -31.47 -18.05
C GLN A 774 -27.77 -32.53 -19.16
N GLU A 775 -28.21 -32.16 -20.37
CA GLU A 775 -28.19 -32.98 -21.58
C GLU A 775 -27.15 -32.45 -22.59
N TYR A 776 -26.23 -31.60 -22.12
CA TYR A 776 -25.22 -30.94 -22.93
C TYR A 776 -24.30 -31.95 -23.61
N CYS A 777 -24.44 -32.05 -24.94
CA CYS A 777 -23.81 -33.09 -25.74
C CYS A 777 -23.34 -32.50 -27.08
N PRO A 778 -22.24 -31.74 -27.07
CA PRO A 778 -21.71 -31.16 -28.29
C PRO A 778 -21.35 -32.30 -29.27
N TRP A 779 -21.62 -32.06 -30.56
CA TRP A 779 -21.38 -33.00 -31.67
C TRP A 779 -22.07 -34.37 -31.54
N ASN A 780 -23.07 -34.51 -30.65
CA ASN A 780 -23.76 -35.77 -30.36
C ASN A 780 -22.81 -36.92 -29.93
N GLN A 781 -21.63 -36.60 -29.40
CA GLN A 781 -20.63 -37.59 -28.94
C GLN A 781 -20.85 -37.97 -27.47
N CYS A 782 -22.08 -38.29 -27.11
CA CYS A 782 -22.45 -38.76 -25.79
C CYS A 782 -23.61 -39.75 -25.92
N ASN A 783 -23.81 -40.59 -24.91
CA ASN A 783 -25.01 -41.41 -24.82
C ASN A 783 -26.06 -40.64 -23.99
N LYS A 784 -27.01 -40.00 -24.70
CA LYS A 784 -28.11 -39.23 -24.08
C LYS A 784 -29.12 -40.12 -23.34
N GLN A 785 -29.10 -41.44 -23.56
CA GLN A 785 -29.94 -42.38 -22.85
C GLN A 785 -29.47 -42.58 -21.40
N LYS A 786 -28.19 -42.32 -21.08
CA LYS A 786 -27.73 -42.29 -19.68
C LYS A 786 -27.75 -40.85 -19.15
N PRO A 787 -28.49 -40.57 -18.06
CA PRO A 787 -28.58 -39.24 -17.50
C PRO A 787 -27.23 -38.75 -16.96
N SER A 788 -27.07 -37.43 -16.82
CA SER A 788 -25.91 -36.85 -16.13
C SER A 788 -25.92 -37.26 -14.66
N THR A 789 -24.75 -37.66 -14.13
CA THR A 789 -24.53 -38.00 -12.71
C THR A 789 -24.03 -36.81 -11.89
N ILE A 790 -23.85 -35.65 -12.53
CA ILE A 790 -23.43 -34.41 -11.85
C ILE A 790 -24.60 -33.85 -11.05
N LYS A 791 -24.38 -33.66 -9.75
CA LYS A 791 -25.39 -33.14 -8.83
C LYS A 791 -25.38 -31.63 -8.85
N LEU A 792 -26.52 -31.02 -9.18
CA LEU A 792 -26.73 -29.58 -9.15
C LEU A 792 -27.62 -29.22 -7.96
N MET A 793 -27.12 -28.39 -7.04
CA MET A 793 -27.88 -27.99 -5.86
C MET A 793 -27.59 -26.56 -5.39
N ASP A 794 -28.53 -25.99 -4.63
CA ASP A 794 -28.40 -24.65 -4.02
C ASP A 794 -28.06 -23.57 -5.06
N ILE A 795 -28.96 -23.42 -6.04
CA ILE A 795 -28.81 -22.49 -7.17
C ILE A 795 -29.85 -21.39 -7.03
N SER A 796 -29.45 -20.12 -7.12
CA SER A 796 -30.40 -19.01 -7.09
C SER A 796 -30.20 -18.02 -8.23
N PHE A 797 -31.29 -17.65 -8.89
CA PHE A 797 -31.36 -16.57 -9.86
C PHE A 797 -32.26 -15.47 -9.31
N LYS A 798 -31.73 -14.28 -9.08
CA LYS A 798 -32.45 -13.17 -8.44
C LYS A 798 -32.30 -11.84 -9.19
N ASN A 799 -33.38 -11.10 -9.34
CA ASN A 799 -33.40 -9.77 -9.97
C ASN A 799 -32.71 -9.77 -11.35
N ILE A 800 -33.25 -10.57 -12.28
CA ILE A 800 -32.74 -10.69 -13.64
C ILE A 800 -33.73 -10.05 -14.59
N ARG A 801 -33.29 -9.04 -15.35
CA ARG A 801 -34.17 -8.26 -16.22
C ARG A 801 -33.59 -7.99 -17.60
N GLY A 802 -34.45 -7.86 -18.60
CA GLY A 802 -34.03 -7.43 -19.93
C GLY A 802 -34.77 -8.11 -21.08
N THR A 803 -34.07 -8.28 -22.20
CA THR A 803 -34.64 -8.87 -23.42
C THR A 803 -33.92 -10.14 -23.86
N SER A 804 -34.70 -11.10 -24.37
CA SER A 804 -34.22 -12.33 -24.98
C SER A 804 -34.25 -12.24 -26.50
N GLY A 805 -33.29 -12.89 -27.15
CA GLY A 805 -33.25 -13.10 -28.60
C GLY A 805 -34.12 -14.28 -29.08
N ASN A 806 -34.46 -15.22 -28.19
CA ASN A 806 -35.34 -16.36 -28.50
C ASN A 806 -36.60 -16.36 -27.62
N LYS A 807 -37.62 -17.08 -28.08
CA LYS A 807 -38.86 -17.28 -27.32
C LYS A 807 -38.61 -17.98 -25.99
N ASP A 808 -37.82 -19.05 -25.98
CA ASP A 808 -37.45 -19.80 -24.78
C ASP A 808 -36.42 -19.06 -23.92
N ALA A 809 -36.90 -18.09 -23.14
CA ALA A 809 -36.08 -17.22 -22.32
C ALA A 809 -35.44 -17.93 -21.11
N VAL A 810 -36.15 -18.89 -20.51
CA VAL A 810 -35.62 -19.66 -19.37
C VAL A 810 -35.82 -21.16 -19.59
N LYS A 811 -34.72 -21.92 -19.50
CA LYS A 811 -34.71 -23.37 -19.65
C LYS A 811 -33.96 -24.02 -18.49
N LEU A 812 -34.65 -24.82 -17.69
CA LEU A 812 -34.07 -25.59 -16.60
C LEU A 812 -34.19 -27.09 -16.90
N LEU A 813 -33.23 -27.61 -17.66
CA LEU A 813 -33.21 -29.00 -18.15
C LEU A 813 -32.32 -29.85 -17.23
N CYS A 814 -32.87 -30.28 -16.10
CA CYS A 814 -32.15 -31.08 -15.13
C CYS A 814 -32.21 -32.58 -15.45
N SER A 815 -31.25 -33.32 -14.92
CA SER A 815 -31.06 -34.76 -15.13
C SER A 815 -32.22 -35.55 -14.53
N LYS A 816 -32.74 -36.52 -15.29
CA LYS A 816 -33.74 -37.50 -14.79
C LYS A 816 -33.19 -38.37 -13.67
N GLY A 817 -31.88 -38.70 -13.71
CA GLY A 817 -31.22 -39.54 -12.71
C GLY A 817 -30.82 -38.77 -11.45
N PHE A 818 -30.50 -37.48 -11.60
CA PHE A 818 -30.11 -36.59 -10.50
C PHE A 818 -30.80 -35.23 -10.65
N PRO A 819 -32.11 -35.13 -10.32
CA PRO A 819 -32.87 -33.88 -10.38
C PRO A 819 -32.19 -32.74 -9.61
N CYS A 820 -32.30 -31.51 -10.13
CA CYS A 820 -31.73 -30.34 -9.46
C CYS A 820 -32.44 -30.09 -8.12
N LYS A 821 -31.68 -29.75 -7.07
CA LYS A 821 -32.21 -29.50 -5.72
C LYS A 821 -32.05 -28.04 -5.30
N ASN A 822 -32.99 -27.54 -4.50
CA ASN A 822 -32.93 -26.19 -3.92
C ASN A 822 -32.66 -25.07 -4.94
N VAL A 823 -33.37 -25.11 -6.08
CA VAL A 823 -33.31 -24.05 -7.09
C VAL A 823 -34.29 -22.95 -6.70
N VAL A 824 -33.83 -21.69 -6.69
CA VAL A 824 -34.63 -20.52 -6.33
C VAL A 824 -34.66 -19.54 -7.50
N LEU A 825 -35.85 -19.05 -7.87
CA LEU A 825 -36.06 -18.00 -8.86
C LEU A 825 -36.75 -16.81 -8.18
N GLY A 826 -36.12 -15.65 -8.24
CA GLY A 826 -36.60 -14.41 -7.63
C GLY A 826 -36.60 -13.26 -8.62
N ASP A 827 -37.73 -12.58 -8.78
CA ASP A 827 -37.82 -11.34 -9.57
C ASP A 827 -37.18 -11.44 -10.97
N ILE A 828 -37.72 -12.34 -11.80
CA ILE A 828 -37.30 -12.54 -13.18
C ILE A 828 -38.22 -11.74 -14.10
N ASN A 829 -37.66 -10.89 -14.94
CA ASN A 829 -38.40 -10.05 -15.89
C ASN A 829 -37.70 -9.99 -17.25
N ILE A 830 -37.92 -11.01 -18.06
CA ILE A 830 -37.31 -11.19 -19.37
C ILE A 830 -38.40 -11.13 -20.44
N LYS A 831 -38.25 -10.20 -21.38
CA LYS A 831 -39.18 -10.01 -22.50
C LYS A 831 -38.59 -10.58 -23.78
N TYR A 832 -39.44 -11.16 -24.60
CA TYR A 832 -39.13 -11.54 -25.98
C TYR A 832 -40.07 -10.76 -26.90
N ASN A 833 -39.51 -10.12 -27.92
CA ASN A 833 -40.24 -9.20 -28.81
C ASN A 833 -40.42 -9.78 -30.23
N GLY A 834 -40.14 -11.07 -30.43
CA GLY A 834 -40.30 -11.70 -31.75
C GLY A 834 -41.75 -12.01 -32.09
N ALA A 835 -42.00 -12.33 -33.37
CA ALA A 835 -43.34 -12.55 -33.91
C ALA A 835 -44.03 -13.83 -33.36
N ASP A 836 -43.27 -14.78 -32.82
CA ASP A 836 -43.75 -16.10 -32.40
C ASP A 836 -44.46 -16.11 -31.03
N GLY A 837 -44.77 -14.94 -30.47
CA GLY A 837 -45.48 -14.75 -29.20
C GLY A 837 -44.56 -14.40 -28.02
N PRO A 838 -45.09 -14.35 -26.79
CA PRO A 838 -44.32 -13.93 -25.61
C PRO A 838 -43.25 -14.94 -25.20
N ALA A 839 -42.30 -14.50 -24.38
CA ALA A 839 -41.27 -15.34 -23.79
C ALA A 839 -41.86 -16.55 -23.04
N THR A 840 -41.16 -17.68 -23.07
CA THR A 840 -41.55 -18.95 -22.45
C THR A 840 -40.53 -19.42 -21.43
N PHE A 841 -41.01 -20.27 -20.51
CA PHE A 841 -40.22 -20.91 -19.46
C PHE A 841 -40.39 -22.43 -19.59
N GLN A 842 -39.28 -23.18 -19.64
CA GLN A 842 -39.29 -24.65 -19.66
C GLN A 842 -38.56 -25.26 -18.46
N CYS A 843 -39.08 -26.37 -17.93
CA CYS A 843 -38.47 -27.11 -16.83
C CYS A 843 -38.54 -28.62 -17.07
N SER A 844 -37.49 -29.33 -16.65
CA SER A 844 -37.47 -30.79 -16.56
C SER A 844 -36.72 -31.20 -15.30
N ASN A 845 -37.29 -32.13 -14.53
CA ASN A 845 -36.69 -32.71 -13.31
C ASN A 845 -36.20 -31.65 -12.30
N VAL A 846 -37.00 -30.60 -12.12
CA VAL A 846 -36.75 -29.52 -11.17
C VAL A 846 -38.07 -28.93 -10.69
N SER A 847 -38.14 -28.52 -9.43
CA SER A 847 -39.26 -27.78 -8.85
C SER A 847 -38.69 -26.56 -8.14
N PRO A 848 -38.54 -25.42 -8.84
CA PRO A 848 -37.90 -24.25 -8.24
C PRO A 848 -38.83 -23.55 -7.25
N SER A 849 -38.27 -23.06 -6.15
CA SER A 849 -38.95 -22.14 -5.25
C SER A 849 -39.01 -20.76 -5.88
N LEU A 850 -40.21 -20.18 -5.94
CA LEU A 850 -40.44 -18.88 -6.59
C LEU A 850 -40.61 -17.79 -5.53
N THR A 851 -39.96 -16.64 -5.74
CA THR A 851 -40.15 -15.42 -4.93
C THR A 851 -40.38 -14.22 -5.85
N GLY A 852 -41.26 -13.30 -5.45
CA GLY A 852 -41.54 -12.10 -6.26
C GLY A 852 -42.14 -12.42 -7.64
N THR A 853 -41.88 -11.57 -8.63
CA THR A 853 -42.54 -11.66 -9.95
C THR A 853 -41.73 -12.52 -10.94
N GLN A 854 -42.41 -13.37 -11.71
CA GLN A 854 -41.80 -14.23 -12.73
C GLN A 854 -42.43 -13.95 -14.11
N ILE A 855 -41.69 -13.25 -14.96
CA ILE A 855 -42.01 -12.97 -16.36
C ILE A 855 -40.81 -13.46 -17.18
N PRO A 856 -40.96 -14.50 -18.03
CA PRO A 856 -42.18 -15.27 -18.30
C PRO A 856 -42.65 -16.13 -17.11
N LYS A 857 -43.93 -16.55 -17.13
CA LYS A 857 -44.52 -17.36 -16.06
C LYS A 857 -43.70 -18.63 -15.85
N ALA A 858 -43.17 -18.82 -14.65
CA ALA A 858 -42.37 -19.99 -14.30
C ALA A 858 -43.19 -21.28 -14.30
N CYS A 859 -42.51 -22.42 -14.46
CA CYS A 859 -43.17 -23.73 -14.41
C CYS A 859 -43.80 -23.97 -13.04
N SER A 860 -45.04 -24.42 -13.03
CA SER A 860 -45.75 -24.90 -11.84
C SER A 860 -45.63 -26.42 -11.76
N SER A 861 -44.66 -26.93 -10.99
CA SER A 861 -44.44 -28.37 -10.68
C SER A 861 -43.96 -29.25 -11.85
N PRO A 862 -43.35 -30.44 -11.60
CA PRO A 862 -42.44 -31.07 -12.57
C PRO A 862 -43.21 -31.63 -13.76
N VAL A 863 -42.93 -31.11 -14.96
CA VAL A 863 -43.41 -31.72 -16.20
C VAL A 863 -42.54 -32.95 -16.47
N THR A 864 -42.98 -34.11 -15.97
CA THR A 864 -42.58 -35.40 -16.54
C THR A 864 -43.06 -35.41 -17.98
N LYS A 865 -42.14 -35.26 -18.94
CA LYS A 865 -42.47 -35.54 -20.35
C LYS A 865 -43.01 -36.96 -20.43
N ALA A 866 -44.30 -37.09 -20.71
CA ALA A 866 -44.90 -38.35 -21.12
C ALA A 866 -44.49 -38.64 -22.57
N HIS A 867 -44.13 -39.91 -22.79
CA HIS A 867 -43.74 -40.58 -24.04
C HIS A 867 -42.26 -40.50 -24.41
#